data_AF-A0A7V4UCZ6-F1
#
_entry.id   AF-A0A7V4UCZ6-F1
#
_cell.length_a   1.000
_cell.length_b   1.000
_cell.length_c   1.000
_cell.angle_alpha   90.00
_cell.angle_beta   90.00
_cell.angle_gamma   90.00
#
_symmetry.space_group_name_H-M   'P 1'
#
loop_
_entity.id
_entity.type
_entity.pdbx_description
1 polymer ?
#
loop_
_entity_poly.entity_id
_entity_poly.type
_entity_poly.pdbx_seq_one_letter_code
_entity_poly.pdbx_strand_id
1 'polypeptide(L)'
;MIRARSVSIDRHALALLASGGATRARLPLFEDAEFDLEIDTADVASGTLVGRLVGVAQSRVHAIVRAEVVMIAIHAPAIGTFELVAGAAGQGMARQLDRSGTRSNCAKQLARPPETRGATCPESLTLLRGYAADDGSTVDVMVYYTSAARDAAGGVPQIEARIDLATAIANQAYTDSLVIPRVRIVRKALIPYVESGDYATDLQRLVNPVDGFLDSIHPERDAFGGDLVSLWVANLNAGGAAYMLVGLGTDDDGRNCFSVMRQDNAPFETFAHELGHNFGCQHDRLTNPTGGFFNYAYGFREPGSIWRTIMAYAPGTAIYQFSNPNIIYNGPLGNPGPTGVPGDDPASSCDNVRAHNNTAWTIANFRPSLLTAAPPSRLHVRPGGTGSGDGSSWTNAMDDVQAAISAAVRSRGAVQEIWVAAGTYRPNRGVTNPLFVRTISFRLVNGVAVYGGFSGNETLLSQRNVSLNPTILTGDIGLTGDPSDNSYHVVSGSDLNATAVLDGFEIRDGNADGAAFPHDGGGGMLNICGSPTIRNCRFVNNRGRYGGAARNERGSQPRFVDCNFSGNVATVHGGGMLNHASHPRLEGCSFSANIAPNYGAVMNEAGSAAVFTTCSFSNHANPWGAAFGNFGSDPSLTDCTFSGNTATNGGGGFMAGGACAPVLDRCIFSGNAAAFGAGAYCFDGANAQFIACQFDFNSADPGGGLYVFNASPTLTGCSFTGNMAGGGGFGSGAAACFTSGGSATLSNCVFSSNHSGCCGGAVVVTGGATPAFSTCLFQSNSAGCCGGAVATFGVTAQFQRCRFVANAANFGGAMWNADPSSPRIDGCGFFGNDGAFGGGALHASNGCAPIVTSSVLSGNRSLQGFGGAAYNLGGSAPTYANCSMSRNSATFGAGGIWSDASSCQLANSIAWENSGPGGTDQPAQLTIVNGGTAIVNYSYVQGWTGSLGGVGNSATAPQFVDPLGADNVLGTIDDDLRLMLTSPAIDSGNNSLVPAGATLDVAGLPRFVDAPCVADSGVGPLPVVDRGAHEFQPIAAVLGDTDGNGVVNAADVPLFAAVLLGTLTTQPALAASDCNCDGVANGRDMQPFVVRLLAP
;
A
#
# COMPACT_ATOMS: atom_id res chain seq x y z
N MET A 1 -60.88 31.07 -3.04
CA MET A 1 -62.10 30.94 -2.21
C MET A 1 -63.28 31.33 -3.07
N ILE A 2 -64.33 30.52 -3.11
CA ILE A 2 -65.56 30.74 -3.90
C ILE A 2 -66.61 31.45 -3.03
N ARG A 3 -66.87 30.92 -1.83
CA ARG A 3 -67.83 31.47 -0.85
C ARG A 3 -67.46 31.06 0.57
N ALA A 4 -67.97 31.77 1.57
CA ALA A 4 -67.78 31.47 2.99
C ALA A 4 -69.02 31.82 3.82
N ARG A 5 -69.24 31.12 4.94
CA ARG A 5 -70.38 31.29 5.86
C ARG A 5 -69.96 31.01 7.30
N SER A 6 -70.51 31.74 8.27
CA SER A 6 -70.41 31.39 9.69
C SER A 6 -71.30 30.20 10.02
N VAL A 7 -70.78 29.24 10.77
CA VAL A 7 -71.45 27.96 11.07
C VAL A 7 -71.27 27.59 12.54
N SER A 8 -72.24 26.85 13.08
CA SER A 8 -72.17 26.28 14.43
C SER A 8 -72.08 24.76 14.32
N ILE A 9 -71.05 24.16 14.92
CA ILE A 9 -70.77 22.73 14.81
C ILE A 9 -71.18 22.02 16.10
N ASP A 10 -71.85 20.89 15.94
CA ASP A 10 -72.09 19.95 17.04
C ASP A 10 -70.80 19.16 17.34
N ARG A 11 -70.01 19.72 18.26
CA ARG A 11 -68.75 19.11 18.72
C ARG A 11 -68.99 17.81 19.48
N HIS A 12 -70.13 17.66 20.15
CA HIS A 12 -70.44 16.45 20.89
C HIS A 12 -70.70 15.30 19.93
N ALA A 13 -71.46 15.53 18.85
CA ALA A 13 -71.68 14.54 17.81
C ALA A 13 -70.37 14.08 17.14
N LEU A 14 -69.46 15.01 16.86
CA LEU A 14 -68.13 14.68 16.31
C LEU A 14 -67.24 13.90 17.29
N ALA A 15 -67.30 14.20 18.59
CA ALA A 15 -66.58 13.45 19.61
C ALA A 15 -67.17 12.04 19.83
N LEU A 16 -68.49 11.89 19.70
CA LEU A 16 -69.16 10.57 19.72
C LEU A 16 -68.78 9.73 18.50
N LEU A 17 -68.66 10.35 17.32
CA LEU A 17 -68.12 9.69 16.13
C LEU A 17 -66.69 9.18 16.38
N ALA A 18 -65.84 10.04 16.96
CA ALA A 18 -64.44 9.70 17.24
C ALA A 18 -64.28 8.55 18.24
N SER A 19 -65.23 8.39 19.17
CA SER A 19 -65.19 7.34 20.19
C SER A 19 -66.00 6.08 19.82
N GLY A 20 -66.57 6.01 18.61
CA GLY A 20 -67.41 4.90 18.16
C GLY A 20 -68.82 4.88 18.77
N GLY A 21 -69.22 5.94 19.48
CA GLY A 21 -70.54 6.11 20.08
C GLY A 21 -71.64 6.59 19.11
N ALA A 22 -71.28 6.95 17.87
CA ALA A 22 -72.19 7.28 16.78
C ALA A 22 -71.61 6.82 15.43
N THR A 23 -72.46 6.63 14.43
CA THR A 23 -72.03 6.26 13.06
C THR A 23 -72.08 7.41 12.05
N ARG A 24 -72.81 8.49 12.37
CA ARG A 24 -72.94 9.67 11.51
C ARG A 24 -72.99 10.98 12.29
N ALA A 25 -72.51 12.07 11.69
CA ALA A 25 -72.73 13.44 12.18
C ALA A 25 -73.02 14.40 11.03
N ARG A 26 -73.89 15.39 11.27
CA ARG A 26 -74.27 16.37 10.25
C ARG A 26 -73.26 17.52 10.16
N LEU A 27 -72.88 17.88 8.93
CA LEU A 27 -72.00 19.00 8.62
C LEU A 27 -72.79 20.15 7.97
N PRO A 28 -72.99 21.28 8.68
CA PRO A 28 -73.73 22.41 8.15
C PRO A 28 -72.82 23.35 7.34
N LEU A 29 -72.48 22.99 6.09
CA LEU A 29 -71.54 23.78 5.27
C LEU A 29 -72.23 25.04 4.69
N PHE A 30 -73.28 24.85 3.88
CA PHE A 30 -74.09 25.92 3.26
C PHE A 30 -75.55 25.46 3.16
N GLU A 31 -76.48 26.39 2.93
CA GLU A 31 -77.93 26.06 2.84
C GLU A 31 -78.25 25.06 1.71
N ASP A 32 -77.41 25.04 0.67
CA ASP A 32 -77.46 24.12 -0.47
C ASP A 32 -76.45 22.96 -0.37
N ALA A 33 -75.77 22.82 0.77
CA ALA A 33 -74.68 21.87 0.98
C ALA A 33 -74.64 21.34 2.42
N GLU A 34 -75.71 20.68 2.86
CA GLU A 34 -75.75 19.94 4.13
C GLU A 34 -75.59 18.44 3.88
N PHE A 35 -74.60 17.82 4.53
CA PHE A 35 -74.27 16.41 4.33
C PHE A 35 -74.04 15.71 5.67
N ASP A 36 -74.35 14.41 5.71
CA ASP A 36 -73.97 13.56 6.84
C ASP A 36 -72.57 12.96 6.57
N LEU A 37 -71.68 13.09 7.56
CA LEU A 37 -70.36 12.47 7.60
C LEU A 37 -70.47 11.04 8.14
N GLU A 38 -69.92 10.08 7.40
CA GLU A 38 -69.72 8.68 7.82
C GLU A 38 -68.22 8.42 7.99
N ILE A 39 -67.80 7.86 9.12
CA ILE A 39 -66.39 7.63 9.46
C ILE A 39 -65.93 6.27 8.94
N ASP A 40 -64.78 6.25 8.25
CA ASP A 40 -64.11 5.04 7.82
C ASP A 40 -63.03 4.63 8.84
N THR A 41 -62.25 5.59 9.37
CA THR A 41 -61.25 5.36 10.42
C THR A 41 -61.19 6.51 11.42
N ALA A 42 -60.90 6.21 12.68
CA ALA A 42 -60.73 7.19 13.76
C ALA A 42 -59.48 6.87 14.59
N ASP A 43 -58.63 7.87 14.81
CA ASP A 43 -57.52 7.82 15.76
C ASP A 43 -57.86 8.71 16.96
N VAL A 44 -58.23 8.05 18.06
CA VAL A 44 -58.65 8.69 19.31
C VAL A 44 -57.50 9.48 19.95
N ALA A 45 -56.24 9.06 19.75
CA ALA A 45 -55.09 9.68 20.39
C ALA A 45 -54.72 11.04 19.74
N SER A 46 -54.78 11.11 18.40
CA SER A 46 -54.51 12.36 17.67
C SER A 46 -55.74 13.25 17.49
N GLY A 47 -56.94 12.70 17.70
CA GLY A 47 -58.22 13.35 17.40
C GLY A 47 -58.54 13.38 15.91
N THR A 48 -57.90 12.52 15.12
CA THR A 48 -58.01 12.48 13.65
C THR A 48 -59.15 11.55 13.22
N LEU A 49 -60.01 12.03 12.33
CA LEU A 49 -61.10 11.28 11.72
C LEU A 49 -60.95 11.30 10.21
N VAL A 50 -61.06 10.14 9.58
CA VAL A 50 -61.12 10.00 8.12
C VAL A 50 -62.42 9.32 7.74
N GLY A 51 -63.12 9.89 6.77
CA GLY A 51 -64.42 9.39 6.33
C GLY A 51 -64.87 9.94 4.99
N ARG A 52 -66.18 9.89 4.75
CA ARG A 52 -66.83 10.27 3.50
C ARG A 52 -68.20 10.90 3.75
N LEU A 53 -68.68 11.67 2.78
CA LEU A 53 -70.04 12.22 2.80
C LEU A 53 -71.04 11.18 2.26
N VAL A 54 -72.11 10.96 3.00
CA VAL A 54 -73.19 10.04 2.60
C VAL A 54 -73.83 10.54 1.30
N GLY A 55 -73.94 9.65 0.31
CA GLY A 55 -74.55 9.95 -0.98
C GLY A 55 -73.68 10.75 -1.96
N VAL A 56 -72.46 11.12 -1.59
CA VAL A 56 -71.52 11.84 -2.48
C VAL A 56 -70.36 10.90 -2.85
N ALA A 57 -70.40 10.39 -4.08
CA ALA A 57 -69.39 9.47 -4.59
C ALA A 57 -67.98 10.11 -4.58
N GLN A 58 -66.97 9.30 -4.24
CA GLN A 58 -65.55 9.69 -4.17
C GLN A 58 -65.25 10.88 -3.23
N SER A 59 -66.17 11.20 -2.30
CA SER A 59 -65.89 12.17 -1.26
C SER A 59 -64.92 11.63 -0.22
N ARG A 60 -64.06 12.51 0.29
CA ARG A 60 -63.13 12.29 1.39
C ARG A 60 -63.28 13.42 2.39
N VAL A 61 -63.36 13.06 3.65
CA VAL A 61 -63.44 13.99 4.78
C VAL A 61 -62.32 13.64 5.74
N HIS A 62 -61.50 14.64 6.07
CA HIS A 62 -60.48 14.55 7.12
C HIS A 62 -60.83 15.58 8.17
N ALA A 63 -60.89 15.17 9.44
CA ALA A 63 -61.21 16.08 10.53
C ALA A 63 -60.22 15.91 11.69
N ILE A 64 -59.83 17.02 12.30
CA ILE A 64 -59.12 17.07 13.58
C ILE A 64 -60.07 17.65 14.60
N VAL A 65 -60.44 16.85 15.61
CA VAL A 65 -61.39 17.19 16.66
C VAL A 65 -60.67 17.17 18.00
N ARG A 66 -60.37 18.35 18.54
CA ARG A 66 -59.71 18.55 19.85
C ARG A 66 -60.52 19.49 20.71
N ALA A 67 -60.23 19.54 22.01
CA ALA A 67 -60.92 20.41 22.97
C ALA A 67 -60.96 21.90 22.54
N GLU A 68 -59.93 22.38 21.87
CA GLU A 68 -59.74 23.79 21.53
C GLU A 68 -60.09 24.13 20.07
N VAL A 69 -60.12 23.14 19.17
CA VAL A 69 -60.28 23.33 17.73
C VAL A 69 -60.98 22.15 17.06
N VAL A 70 -61.85 22.47 16.10
CA VAL A 70 -62.38 21.53 15.12
C VAL A 70 -61.99 22.02 13.73
N MET A 71 -61.25 21.20 12.99
CA MET A 71 -60.85 21.50 11.61
C MET A 71 -61.29 20.35 10.71
N ILE A 72 -62.02 20.64 9.64
CA ILE A 72 -62.53 19.65 8.69
C ILE A 72 -62.16 20.08 7.27
N ALA A 73 -61.47 19.21 6.55
CA ALA A 73 -61.22 19.33 5.12
C ALA A 73 -62.06 18.29 4.38
N ILE A 74 -62.82 18.75 3.39
CA ILE A 74 -63.70 17.92 2.57
C ILE A 74 -63.23 18.06 1.13
N HIS A 75 -62.87 16.96 0.51
CA HIS A 75 -62.61 16.89 -0.92
C HIS A 75 -63.68 16.02 -1.57
N ALA A 76 -64.52 16.62 -2.40
CA ALA A 76 -65.56 15.92 -3.13
C ALA A 76 -65.57 16.38 -4.59
N PRO A 77 -65.00 15.61 -5.53
CA PRO A 77 -64.84 16.02 -6.92
C PRO A 77 -66.13 16.52 -7.59
N ALA A 78 -67.29 15.96 -7.19
CA ALA A 78 -68.59 16.31 -7.76
C ALA A 78 -69.19 17.64 -7.27
N ILE A 79 -68.82 18.10 -6.07
CA ILE A 79 -69.47 19.26 -5.40
C ILE A 79 -68.49 20.32 -4.90
N GLY A 80 -67.19 20.07 -5.00
CA GLY A 80 -66.11 21.00 -4.67
C GLY A 80 -65.32 20.61 -3.41
N THR A 81 -64.33 21.43 -3.10
CA THR A 81 -63.50 21.29 -1.89
C THR A 81 -63.97 22.29 -0.83
N PHE A 82 -64.13 21.84 0.40
CA PHE A 82 -64.59 22.64 1.52
C PHE A 82 -63.60 22.58 2.69
N GLU A 83 -63.45 23.70 3.38
CA GLU A 83 -62.74 23.82 4.65
C GLU A 83 -63.73 24.31 5.70
N LEU A 84 -63.70 23.74 6.89
CA LEU A 84 -64.49 24.22 8.02
C LEU A 84 -63.60 24.26 9.26
N VAL A 85 -63.55 25.42 9.91
CA VAL A 85 -62.69 25.69 11.08
C VAL A 85 -63.54 26.31 12.18
N ALA A 86 -63.53 25.73 13.37
CA ALA A 86 -64.19 26.28 14.56
C ALA A 86 -63.30 26.20 15.81
N GLY A 87 -63.48 27.16 16.71
CA GLY A 87 -62.81 27.18 18.01
C GLY A 87 -63.58 26.40 19.09
N ALA A 88 -63.14 26.56 20.35
CA ALA A 88 -63.69 25.84 21.50
C ALA A 88 -65.22 26.01 21.70
N ALA A 89 -65.81 27.14 21.28
CA ALA A 89 -67.25 27.38 21.41
C ALA A 89 -68.10 26.69 20.32
N GLY A 90 -67.50 25.98 19.35
CA GLY A 90 -68.22 25.37 18.21
C GLY A 90 -68.66 26.36 17.13
N GLN A 91 -68.46 27.67 17.35
CA GLN A 91 -68.63 28.71 16.34
C GLN A 91 -67.42 28.75 15.41
N GLY A 92 -67.67 28.73 14.11
CA GLY A 92 -66.64 28.63 13.10
C GLY A 92 -67.04 29.19 11.74
N MET A 93 -66.20 28.93 10.74
CA MET A 93 -66.35 29.40 9.38
C MET A 93 -66.20 28.24 8.41
N ALA A 94 -67.22 28.01 7.58
CA ALA A 94 -67.16 27.12 6.43
C ALA A 94 -66.78 27.90 5.18
N ARG A 95 -65.90 27.34 4.34
CA ARG A 95 -65.38 27.94 3.12
C ARG A 95 -65.42 26.91 1.99
N GLN A 96 -65.92 27.32 0.83
CA GLN A 96 -65.74 26.54 -0.40
C GLN A 96 -64.54 27.10 -1.17
N LEU A 97 -63.62 26.22 -1.56
CA LEU A 97 -62.35 26.57 -2.18
C LEU A 97 -62.39 26.26 -3.69
N ASP A 98 -61.82 27.18 -4.48
CA ASP A 98 -61.55 26.93 -5.90
C ASP A 98 -60.16 26.30 -6.01
N ARG A 99 -60.12 25.06 -6.48
CA ARG A 99 -58.91 24.27 -6.71
C ARG A 99 -58.69 23.95 -8.19
N SER A 100 -59.46 24.58 -9.09
CA SER A 100 -59.35 24.41 -10.54
C SER A 100 -58.36 25.39 -11.20
N GLY A 101 -58.06 26.52 -10.54
CA GLY A 101 -57.14 27.56 -11.02
C GLY A 101 -55.66 27.38 -10.63
N THR A 102 -54.81 28.26 -11.16
CA THR A 102 -53.33 28.33 -11.05
C THR A 102 -52.78 28.61 -9.64
N ARG A 103 -53.54 28.39 -8.56
CA ARG A 103 -53.06 28.61 -7.19
C ARG A 103 -52.02 27.58 -6.73
N SER A 104 -51.70 26.57 -7.54
CA SER A 104 -50.62 25.60 -7.31
C SER A 104 -49.26 26.10 -7.82
N ASN A 105 -48.93 27.38 -7.66
CA ASN A 105 -47.61 27.86 -8.07
C ASN A 105 -46.58 27.42 -7.01
N CYS A 106 -46.13 26.17 -7.05
CA CYS A 106 -44.79 25.81 -6.56
C CYS A 106 -43.78 26.52 -7.48
N ALA A 107 -42.68 26.96 -6.90
CA ALA A 107 -41.66 27.66 -7.64
C ALA A 107 -40.70 26.72 -8.40
N LYS A 108 -39.94 27.29 -9.35
CA LYS A 108 -39.02 26.53 -10.20
C LYS A 108 -37.87 25.91 -9.40
N GLN A 109 -37.47 24.71 -9.82
CA GLN A 109 -36.37 23.88 -9.34
C GLN A 109 -35.13 24.69 -8.92
N LEU A 110 -34.70 24.55 -7.67
CA LEU A 110 -33.40 25.02 -7.19
C LEU A 110 -32.46 23.81 -7.09
N ALA A 111 -31.47 23.74 -7.98
CA ALA A 111 -30.36 22.79 -7.85
C ALA A 111 -29.17 23.50 -7.19
N ARG A 112 -28.59 22.90 -6.15
CA ARG A 112 -27.33 23.40 -5.57
C ARG A 112 -26.19 23.19 -6.60
N PRO A 113 -25.24 24.13 -6.76
CA PRO A 113 -24.03 23.89 -7.55
C PRO A 113 -23.23 22.71 -6.97
N PRO A 114 -22.64 21.83 -7.80
CA PRO A 114 -21.78 20.76 -7.31
C PRO A 114 -20.50 21.36 -6.72
N GLU A 115 -20.24 21.08 -5.45
CA GLU A 115 -18.94 21.38 -4.85
C GLU A 115 -17.91 20.34 -5.32
N THR A 116 -16.84 20.83 -5.93
CA THR A 116 -15.61 20.06 -6.19
C THR A 116 -14.99 19.65 -4.86
N ARG A 117 -15.03 18.35 -4.50
CA ARG A 117 -14.23 17.82 -3.38
C ARG A 117 -12.74 18.06 -3.67
N GLY A 118 -12.09 18.84 -2.80
CA GLY A 118 -10.67 19.16 -2.86
C GLY A 118 -9.75 17.96 -2.59
N ALA A 119 -8.45 18.14 -2.86
CA ALA A 119 -7.39 17.14 -2.91
C ALA A 119 -6.86 16.65 -1.54
N THR A 120 -7.64 16.73 -0.47
CA THR A 120 -7.23 16.25 0.86
C THR A 120 -8.21 15.20 1.38
N CYS A 121 -7.69 14.10 1.93
CA CYS A 121 -8.51 13.03 2.51
C CYS A 121 -9.40 13.64 3.61
N PRO A 122 -10.73 13.44 3.58
CA PRO A 122 -11.61 13.96 4.62
C PRO A 122 -11.28 13.28 5.96
N GLU A 123 -11.25 14.06 7.04
CA GLU A 123 -11.21 13.51 8.40
C GLU A 123 -12.45 12.62 8.61
N SER A 124 -12.24 11.41 9.14
CA SER A 124 -13.29 10.43 9.33
C SER A 124 -14.44 11.03 10.15
N LEU A 125 -15.63 11.13 9.56
CA LEU A 125 -16.86 11.43 10.28
C LEU A 125 -17.16 10.29 11.26
N THR A 126 -16.71 10.44 12.50
CA THR A 126 -17.19 9.65 13.63
C THR A 126 -18.63 10.03 13.91
N LEU A 127 -19.59 9.36 13.27
CA LEU A 127 -21.02 9.52 13.56
C LEU A 127 -21.52 8.37 14.45
N LEU A 128 -21.84 8.75 15.69
CA LEU A 128 -22.94 8.26 16.55
C LEU A 128 -23.46 6.84 16.24
N ARG A 129 -22.91 5.85 16.97
CA ARG A 129 -23.40 4.47 17.06
C ARG A 129 -24.54 4.39 18.10
N GLY A 130 -25.64 3.71 17.78
CA GLY A 130 -26.59 3.29 18.83
C GLY A 130 -28.02 2.88 18.44
N TYR A 131 -28.51 3.17 17.22
CA TYR A 131 -29.92 2.96 16.89
C TYR A 131 -30.10 2.02 15.69
N ALA A 132 -31.20 1.26 15.69
CA ALA A 132 -31.59 0.39 14.59
C ALA A 132 -31.93 1.20 13.33
N ALA A 133 -31.73 0.58 12.17
CA ALA A 133 -32.12 1.17 10.90
C ALA A 133 -33.64 1.16 10.75
N ASP A 134 -34.22 2.25 10.26
CA ASP A 134 -35.62 2.26 9.87
C ASP A 134 -35.83 1.43 8.60
N ASP A 135 -36.93 0.69 8.51
CA ASP A 135 -37.24 -0.22 7.41
C ASP A 135 -37.85 0.49 6.19
N GLY A 136 -37.95 1.81 6.22
CA GLY A 136 -38.58 2.62 5.18
C GLY A 136 -40.11 2.63 5.23
N SER A 137 -40.74 1.97 6.21
CA SER A 137 -42.20 2.02 6.41
C SER A 137 -42.67 3.34 7.00
N THR A 138 -41.79 4.05 7.71
CA THR A 138 -42.06 5.34 8.35
C THR A 138 -40.97 6.33 7.98
N VAL A 139 -41.36 7.58 7.70
CA VAL A 139 -40.44 8.71 7.49
C VAL A 139 -40.78 9.79 8.51
N ASP A 140 -39.78 10.15 9.32
CA ASP A 140 -39.96 11.09 10.43
C ASP A 140 -39.83 12.54 9.94
N VAL A 141 -40.85 13.36 10.19
CA VAL A 141 -40.94 14.74 9.68
C VAL A 141 -40.99 15.72 10.84
N MET A 142 -40.20 16.78 10.76
CA MET A 142 -40.28 17.92 11.68
C MET A 142 -40.93 19.10 10.99
N VAL A 143 -41.86 19.76 11.68
CA VAL A 143 -42.57 20.93 11.16
C VAL A 143 -42.35 22.12 12.08
N TYR A 144 -41.72 23.16 11.55
CA TYR A 144 -41.56 24.44 12.23
C TYR A 144 -42.51 25.46 11.64
N TYR A 145 -43.00 26.40 12.45
CA TYR A 145 -43.85 27.48 11.98
C TYR A 145 -43.44 28.83 12.57
N THR A 146 -43.57 29.90 11.77
CA THR A 146 -43.23 31.27 12.20
C THR A 146 -44.31 31.87 13.11
N SER A 147 -43.97 32.93 13.84
CA SER A 147 -44.96 33.71 14.62
C SER A 147 -46.09 34.24 13.74
N ALA A 148 -45.76 34.70 12.53
CA ALA A 148 -46.75 35.18 11.57
C ALA A 148 -47.67 34.04 11.08
N ALA A 149 -47.13 32.86 10.81
CA ALA A 149 -47.92 31.68 10.44
C ALA A 149 -48.91 31.27 11.54
N ARG A 150 -48.44 31.22 12.80
CA ARG A 150 -49.27 30.95 13.98
C ARG A 150 -50.43 31.95 14.08
N ASP A 151 -50.13 33.24 13.96
CA ASP A 151 -51.13 34.30 14.10
C ASP A 151 -52.15 34.28 12.94
N ALA A 152 -51.69 34.02 11.71
CA ALA A 152 -52.55 33.86 10.55
C ALA A 152 -53.45 32.60 10.61
N ALA A 153 -53.00 31.54 11.28
CA ALA A 153 -53.81 30.34 11.52
C ALA A 153 -54.84 30.52 12.65
N GLY A 154 -54.68 31.55 13.50
CA GLY A 154 -55.59 31.84 14.62
C GLY A 154 -55.10 31.36 15.98
N GLY A 155 -53.83 30.97 16.11
CA GLY A 155 -53.21 30.52 17.36
C GLY A 155 -52.47 29.17 17.24
N VAL A 156 -51.80 28.77 18.33
CA VAL A 156 -51.07 27.49 18.39
C VAL A 156 -51.99 26.28 18.16
N PRO A 157 -53.16 26.16 18.80
CA PRO A 157 -54.04 25.00 18.58
C PRO A 157 -54.47 24.86 17.11
N GLN A 158 -54.70 25.99 16.43
CA GLN A 158 -55.15 26.01 15.05
C GLN A 158 -54.04 25.63 14.07
N ILE A 159 -52.81 26.13 14.24
CA ILE A 159 -51.71 25.76 13.33
C ILE A 159 -51.26 24.31 13.54
N GLU A 160 -51.24 23.81 14.77
CA GLU A 160 -50.88 22.41 15.02
C GLU A 160 -51.94 21.45 14.51
N ALA A 161 -53.24 21.76 14.71
CA ALA A 161 -54.32 20.97 14.10
C ALA A 161 -54.25 21.01 12.56
N ARG A 162 -53.74 22.10 11.99
CA ARG A 162 -53.55 22.23 10.54
C ARG A 162 -52.41 21.34 10.03
N ILE A 163 -51.30 21.23 10.78
CA ILE A 163 -50.20 20.31 10.49
C ILE A 163 -50.67 18.85 10.56
N ASP A 164 -51.45 18.51 11.59
CA ASP A 164 -51.96 17.15 11.76
C ASP A 164 -52.97 16.79 10.66
N LEU A 165 -53.82 17.75 10.25
CA LEU A 165 -54.74 17.58 9.12
C LEU A 165 -53.99 17.35 7.79
N ALA A 166 -52.92 18.13 7.54
CA ALA A 166 -52.06 17.96 6.36
C ALA A 166 -51.40 16.58 6.33
N THR A 167 -50.91 16.12 7.48
CA THR A 167 -50.28 14.81 7.65
C THR A 167 -51.27 13.68 7.38
N ALA A 168 -52.50 13.79 7.88
CA ALA A 168 -53.57 12.82 7.63
C ALA A 168 -53.90 12.74 6.12
N ILE A 169 -54.03 13.89 5.46
CA ILE A 169 -54.31 13.96 4.01
C ILE A 169 -53.16 13.37 3.19
N ALA A 170 -51.90 13.64 3.54
CA ALA A 170 -50.73 13.07 2.88
C ALA A 170 -50.67 11.54 3.02
N ASN A 171 -50.86 11.02 4.22
CA ASN A 171 -50.88 9.56 4.48
C ASN A 171 -52.08 8.86 3.82
N GLN A 172 -53.22 9.55 3.70
CA GLN A 172 -54.35 9.03 2.93
C GLN A 172 -54.03 8.99 1.44
N ALA A 173 -53.40 10.03 0.88
CA ALA A 173 -52.98 10.04 -0.51
C ALA A 173 -51.95 8.94 -0.81
N TYR A 174 -51.01 8.68 0.12
CA TYR A 174 -50.10 7.55 0.05
C TYR A 174 -50.84 6.22 0.04
N THR A 175 -51.85 6.06 0.90
CA THR A 175 -52.69 4.84 0.94
C THR A 175 -53.46 4.64 -0.36
N ASP A 176 -54.18 5.67 -0.82
CA ASP A 176 -55.01 5.63 -2.03
C ASP A 176 -54.18 5.45 -3.32
N SER A 177 -52.85 5.60 -3.23
CA SER A 177 -51.90 5.49 -4.34
C SER A 177 -50.97 4.27 -4.25
N LEU A 178 -51.01 3.48 -3.17
CA LEU A 178 -50.07 2.37 -2.88
C LEU A 178 -48.60 2.79 -2.65
N VAL A 179 -48.39 3.97 -2.07
CA VAL A 179 -47.10 4.37 -1.50
C VAL A 179 -46.90 3.62 -0.18
N ILE A 180 -45.73 3.02 -0.01
CA ILE A 180 -45.35 2.20 1.16
C ILE A 180 -45.11 3.05 2.41
N PRO A 181 -44.23 4.08 2.42
CA PRO A 181 -43.95 4.83 3.64
C PRO A 181 -45.18 5.59 4.14
N ARG A 182 -45.25 5.79 5.47
CA ARG A 182 -46.12 6.78 6.11
C ARG A 182 -45.26 7.87 6.74
N VAL A 183 -45.69 9.12 6.61
CA VAL A 183 -45.03 10.25 7.27
C VAL A 183 -45.53 10.38 8.69
N ARG A 184 -44.60 10.56 9.64
CA ARG A 184 -44.88 10.72 11.06
C ARG A 184 -44.28 12.03 11.55
N ILE A 185 -45.08 12.87 12.19
CA ILE A 185 -44.57 14.12 12.75
C ILE A 185 -43.87 13.85 14.08
N VAL A 186 -42.54 14.06 14.14
CA VAL A 186 -41.74 13.88 15.37
C VAL A 186 -41.51 15.18 16.12
N ARG A 187 -41.73 16.33 15.48
CA ARG A 187 -41.71 17.66 16.13
C ARG A 187 -42.62 18.65 15.44
N LYS A 188 -43.35 19.42 16.23
CA LYS A 188 -44.05 20.66 15.84
C LYS A 188 -43.57 21.78 16.75
N ALA A 189 -43.04 22.87 16.20
CA ALA A 189 -42.49 23.94 17.04
C ALA A 189 -42.60 25.33 16.42
N LEU A 190 -42.88 26.32 17.28
CA LEU A 190 -42.75 27.73 16.95
C LEU A 190 -41.26 28.08 16.83
N ILE A 191 -40.88 28.69 15.70
CA ILE A 191 -39.54 29.27 15.52
C ILE A 191 -39.65 30.80 15.43
N PRO A 192 -38.86 31.58 16.20
CA PRO A 192 -38.91 33.04 16.20
C PRO A 192 -38.19 33.63 14.97
N TYR A 193 -38.56 33.15 13.79
CA TYR A 193 -38.05 33.61 12.50
C TYR A 193 -39.03 34.61 11.87
N VAL A 194 -38.48 35.69 11.32
CA VAL A 194 -39.23 36.67 10.52
C VAL A 194 -39.14 36.24 9.06
N GLU A 195 -40.25 35.76 8.51
CA GLU A 195 -40.37 35.32 7.12
C GLU A 195 -40.01 36.43 6.12
N SER A 196 -39.28 36.08 5.06
CA SER A 196 -38.83 37.05 4.04
C SER A 196 -39.92 37.38 3.01
N GLY A 197 -40.93 36.49 2.88
CA GLY A 197 -41.93 36.55 1.82
C GLY A 197 -41.49 35.90 0.50
N ASP A 198 -40.25 35.40 0.42
CA ASP A 198 -39.66 34.77 -0.76
C ASP A 198 -39.23 33.31 -0.47
N TYR A 199 -39.75 32.36 -1.26
CA TYR A 199 -39.50 30.93 -1.00
C TYR A 199 -38.02 30.54 -1.15
N ALA A 200 -37.28 31.14 -2.08
CA ALA A 200 -35.89 30.77 -2.32
C ALA A 200 -35.01 31.21 -1.14
N THR A 201 -35.28 32.42 -0.64
CA THR A 201 -34.60 32.99 0.53
C THR A 201 -34.90 32.20 1.80
N ASP A 202 -36.17 31.93 2.09
CA ASP A 202 -36.57 31.19 3.30
C ASP A 202 -36.10 29.73 3.26
N LEU A 203 -36.11 29.08 2.09
CA LEU A 203 -35.61 27.71 1.93
C LEU A 203 -34.08 27.63 2.01
N GLN A 204 -33.35 28.61 1.47
CA GLN A 204 -31.89 28.66 1.58
C GLN A 204 -31.44 28.83 3.04
N ARG A 205 -32.11 29.72 3.79
CA ARG A 205 -31.88 29.90 5.24
C ARG A 205 -32.21 28.66 6.05
N LEU A 206 -33.27 27.93 5.67
CA LEU A 206 -33.65 26.69 6.35
C LEU A 206 -32.62 25.56 6.17
N VAL A 207 -31.89 25.54 5.06
CA VAL A 207 -30.92 24.47 4.74
C VAL A 207 -29.52 24.76 5.25
N ASN A 208 -29.14 26.04 5.37
CA ASN A 208 -27.80 26.42 5.77
C ASN A 208 -27.66 26.39 7.29
N PRO A 209 -26.81 25.51 7.86
CA PRO A 209 -26.74 25.34 9.32
C PRO A 209 -25.96 26.44 10.05
N VAL A 210 -25.39 27.41 9.33
CA VAL A 210 -24.41 28.37 9.86
C VAL A 210 -24.58 29.80 9.32
N ASP A 211 -25.75 30.14 8.76
CA ASP A 211 -25.96 31.48 8.19
C ASP A 211 -26.55 32.50 9.18
N GLY A 212 -26.80 32.10 10.42
CA GLY A 212 -27.36 32.94 11.48
C GLY A 212 -28.88 32.97 11.49
N PHE A 213 -29.54 32.23 10.59
CA PHE A 213 -31.00 32.11 10.52
C PHE A 213 -31.40 30.63 10.59
N LEU A 214 -32.37 30.29 11.45
CA LEU A 214 -32.90 28.92 11.56
C LEU A 214 -31.87 27.83 11.94
N ASP A 215 -30.61 28.17 12.19
CA ASP A 215 -29.50 27.27 12.55
C ASP A 215 -29.86 26.26 13.66
N SER A 216 -30.69 26.66 14.63
CA SER A 216 -31.10 25.80 15.77
C SER A 216 -31.93 24.60 15.35
N ILE A 217 -32.49 24.57 14.14
CA ILE A 217 -33.28 23.46 13.62
C ILE A 217 -32.40 22.24 13.33
N HIS A 218 -31.14 22.41 12.93
CA HIS A 218 -30.24 21.31 12.58
C HIS A 218 -29.86 20.42 13.78
N PRO A 219 -29.42 20.94 14.94
CA PRO A 219 -29.18 20.10 16.11
C PRO A 219 -30.49 19.52 16.68
N GLU A 220 -31.63 20.22 16.55
CA GLU A 220 -32.93 19.63 16.89
C GLU A 220 -33.31 18.48 15.93
N ARG A 221 -32.93 18.58 14.65
CA ARG A 221 -33.13 17.52 13.66
C ARG A 221 -32.44 16.24 14.06
N ASP A 222 -31.22 16.34 14.57
CA ASP A 222 -30.49 15.22 15.14
C ASP A 222 -31.14 14.69 16.43
N ALA A 223 -31.62 15.58 17.30
CA ALA A 223 -32.17 15.22 18.61
C ALA A 223 -33.55 14.54 18.55
N PHE A 224 -34.37 14.88 17.55
CA PHE A 224 -35.74 14.37 17.40
C PHE A 224 -35.88 13.33 16.29
N GLY A 225 -34.81 13.00 15.58
CA GLY A 225 -34.83 11.98 14.52
C GLY A 225 -35.52 12.45 13.24
N GLY A 226 -35.45 13.74 12.88
CA GLY A 226 -36.18 14.26 11.72
C GLY A 226 -35.51 13.93 10.38
N ASP A 227 -36.12 13.04 9.60
CA ASP A 227 -35.70 12.72 8.23
C ASP A 227 -35.99 13.85 7.25
N LEU A 228 -37.19 14.44 7.34
CA LEU A 228 -37.60 15.59 6.54
C LEU A 228 -37.90 16.79 7.45
N VAL A 229 -37.63 18.00 6.97
CA VAL A 229 -37.92 19.24 7.72
C VAL A 229 -38.75 20.19 6.89
N SER A 230 -39.86 20.67 7.44
CA SER A 230 -40.76 21.60 6.78
C SER A 230 -40.92 22.89 7.59
N LEU A 231 -40.74 24.05 6.95
CA LEU A 231 -41.03 25.38 7.51
C LEU A 231 -42.35 25.93 6.98
N TRP A 232 -43.23 26.36 7.88
CA TRP A 232 -44.55 26.91 7.57
C TRP A 232 -44.58 28.43 7.84
N VAL A 233 -44.93 29.19 6.81
CA VAL A 233 -44.95 30.67 6.82
C VAL A 233 -46.37 31.20 6.52
N ALA A 234 -46.65 32.46 6.87
CA ALA A 234 -47.90 33.13 6.51
C ALA A 234 -47.85 33.75 5.11
N ASN A 235 -46.73 34.40 4.78
CA ASN A 235 -46.53 35.09 3.51
C ASN A 235 -45.43 34.41 2.70
N LEU A 236 -45.78 33.97 1.49
CA LEU A 236 -44.85 33.39 0.52
C LEU A 236 -45.33 33.77 -0.88
N ASN A 237 -44.39 34.11 -1.77
CA ASN A 237 -44.62 34.35 -3.19
C ASN A 237 -44.90 33.07 -4.02
N ALA A 238 -45.06 31.91 -3.35
CA ALA A 238 -45.42 30.61 -3.91
C ALA A 238 -46.38 29.85 -2.96
N GLY A 239 -46.96 28.73 -3.41
CA GLY A 239 -47.72 27.82 -2.55
C GLY A 239 -46.82 27.01 -1.60
N GLY A 240 -45.66 26.61 -2.10
CA GLY A 240 -44.59 25.89 -1.42
C GLY A 240 -43.36 25.78 -2.33
N ALA A 241 -42.25 25.32 -1.75
CA ALA A 241 -41.03 24.95 -2.45
C ALA A 241 -40.25 23.92 -1.62
N ALA A 242 -39.60 22.98 -2.29
CA ALA A 242 -38.77 21.97 -1.68
C ALA A 242 -37.54 21.67 -2.55
N TYR A 243 -36.48 21.23 -1.89
CA TYR A 243 -35.34 20.65 -2.60
C TYR A 243 -35.64 19.21 -3.00
N MET A 244 -35.15 18.81 -4.17
CA MET A 244 -35.25 17.44 -4.65
C MET A 244 -34.09 16.60 -4.12
N LEU A 245 -34.33 15.31 -3.88
CA LEU A 245 -33.27 14.35 -3.63
C LEU A 245 -32.28 14.32 -4.81
N VAL A 246 -30.97 14.32 -4.53
CA VAL A 246 -29.91 14.37 -5.56
C VAL A 246 -28.97 13.17 -5.56
N GLY A 247 -29.10 12.24 -4.62
CA GLY A 247 -28.31 11.01 -4.56
C GLY A 247 -28.92 9.94 -3.65
N LEU A 248 -28.45 8.69 -3.82
CA LEU A 248 -28.77 7.55 -2.94
C LEU A 248 -27.54 7.04 -2.19
N GLY A 249 -26.47 7.84 -2.15
CA GLY A 249 -25.21 7.48 -1.48
C GLY A 249 -25.30 7.62 0.04
N THR A 250 -24.48 6.86 0.77
CA THR A 250 -24.39 6.88 2.25
C THR A 250 -23.81 8.16 2.83
N ASP A 251 -23.32 9.07 1.97
CA ASP A 251 -22.84 10.41 2.33
C ASP A 251 -23.93 11.48 2.21
N ASP A 252 -25.14 11.14 1.71
CA ASP A 252 -26.28 12.06 1.72
C ASP A 252 -26.98 11.96 3.09
N ASP A 253 -26.60 12.88 3.98
CA ASP A 253 -27.17 13.05 5.33
C ASP A 253 -28.51 13.80 5.31
N GLY A 254 -29.19 13.85 4.16
CA GLY A 254 -30.48 14.53 3.98
C GLY A 254 -30.35 16.05 3.89
N ARG A 255 -29.21 16.55 3.38
CA ARG A 255 -28.93 17.99 3.19
C ARG A 255 -29.94 18.71 2.31
N ASN A 256 -30.62 17.98 1.42
CA ASN A 256 -31.62 18.52 0.49
C ASN A 256 -33.06 18.17 0.89
N CYS A 257 -33.29 17.66 2.10
CA CYS A 257 -34.60 17.15 2.53
C CYS A 257 -35.36 18.16 3.38
N PHE A 258 -35.51 19.35 2.79
CA PHE A 258 -36.14 20.50 3.39
C PHE A 258 -37.22 21.08 2.46
N SER A 259 -38.28 21.61 3.05
CA SER A 259 -39.37 22.28 2.35
C SER A 259 -39.85 23.53 3.08
N VAL A 260 -40.33 24.54 2.36
CA VAL A 260 -41.01 25.72 2.89
C VAL A 260 -42.38 25.87 2.23
N MET A 261 -43.42 26.19 2.99
CA MET A 261 -44.77 26.32 2.45
C MET A 261 -45.67 27.28 3.21
N ARG A 262 -46.73 27.73 2.56
CA ARG A 262 -47.76 28.55 3.21
C ARG A 262 -48.70 27.71 4.05
N GLN A 263 -48.91 28.15 5.29
CA GLN A 263 -49.79 27.45 6.23
C GLN A 263 -51.23 27.29 5.71
N ASP A 264 -51.76 28.25 4.93
CA ASP A 264 -53.14 28.23 4.46
C ASP A 264 -53.43 27.30 3.27
N ASN A 265 -52.38 26.86 2.56
CA ASN A 265 -52.49 25.94 1.43
C ASN A 265 -52.00 24.53 1.77
N ALA A 266 -51.16 24.40 2.80
CA ALA A 266 -50.52 23.16 3.22
C ALA A 266 -51.48 21.96 3.51
N PRO A 267 -52.66 22.13 4.15
CA PRO A 267 -53.54 21.01 4.55
C PRO A 267 -54.01 20.09 3.44
N PHE A 268 -54.00 20.55 2.20
CA PHE A 268 -54.54 19.81 1.07
C PHE A 268 -53.41 19.14 0.27
N GLU A 269 -53.26 19.41 -1.02
CA GLU A 269 -52.23 18.78 -1.85
C GLU A 269 -50.81 19.29 -1.58
N THR A 270 -50.63 20.50 -1.02
CA THR A 270 -49.31 21.16 -1.00
C THR A 270 -48.31 20.49 -0.07
N PHE A 271 -48.70 20.08 1.14
CA PHE A 271 -47.76 19.39 2.03
C PHE A 271 -47.25 18.08 1.38
N ALA A 272 -48.17 17.26 0.87
CA ALA A 272 -47.81 16.03 0.15
C ALA A 272 -46.97 16.31 -1.12
N HIS A 273 -47.26 17.39 -1.85
CA HIS A 273 -46.51 17.79 -3.04
C HIS A 273 -45.05 18.13 -2.73
N GLU A 274 -44.81 18.97 -1.72
CA GLU A 274 -43.45 19.37 -1.35
C GLU A 274 -42.64 18.21 -0.77
N LEU A 275 -43.28 17.33 0.01
CA LEU A 275 -42.62 16.09 0.41
C LEU A 275 -42.31 15.23 -0.82
N GLY A 276 -43.20 15.16 -1.82
CA GLY A 276 -42.96 14.47 -3.09
C GLY A 276 -41.65 14.90 -3.76
N HIS A 277 -41.32 16.19 -3.77
CA HIS A 277 -40.01 16.69 -4.24
C HIS A 277 -38.88 16.14 -3.37
N ASN A 278 -38.99 16.18 -2.04
CA ASN A 278 -37.98 15.56 -1.15
C ASN A 278 -37.82 14.05 -1.39
N PHE A 279 -38.85 13.35 -1.89
CA PHE A 279 -38.80 11.95 -2.33
C PHE A 279 -38.23 11.75 -3.75
N GLY A 280 -37.85 12.82 -4.46
CA GLY A 280 -37.28 12.76 -5.80
C GLY A 280 -38.29 12.88 -6.95
N CYS A 281 -39.56 13.22 -6.65
CA CYS A 281 -40.59 13.39 -7.66
C CYS A 281 -40.55 14.76 -8.30
N GLN A 282 -40.75 14.81 -9.61
CA GLN A 282 -40.90 16.02 -10.42
C GLN A 282 -42.37 16.23 -10.82
N HIS A 283 -42.66 17.45 -11.27
CA HIS A 283 -43.96 17.81 -11.83
C HIS A 283 -44.36 16.95 -13.04
N ASP A 284 -45.56 17.14 -13.58
CA ASP A 284 -45.97 16.44 -14.80
C ASP A 284 -45.09 16.81 -16.02
N ARG A 285 -44.97 15.87 -16.95
CA ARG A 285 -44.15 15.98 -18.15
C ARG A 285 -44.51 17.15 -19.07
N LEU A 286 -45.77 17.57 -19.09
CA LEU A 286 -46.23 18.67 -19.94
C LEU A 286 -45.79 20.02 -19.38
N THR A 287 -45.57 20.09 -18.07
CA THR A 287 -45.08 21.28 -17.37
C THR A 287 -43.56 21.28 -17.27
N ASN A 288 -42.97 20.18 -16.78
CA ASN A 288 -41.52 19.99 -16.63
C ASN A 288 -41.09 18.66 -17.28
N PRO A 289 -40.52 18.67 -18.49
CA PRO A 289 -40.17 17.44 -19.18
C PRO A 289 -38.92 16.75 -18.64
N THR A 290 -38.07 17.44 -17.86
CA THR A 290 -36.76 16.94 -17.38
C THR A 290 -36.57 17.19 -15.88
N GLY A 291 -35.56 16.53 -15.29
CA GLY A 291 -35.12 16.80 -13.92
C GLY A 291 -35.82 16.02 -12.79
N GLY A 292 -36.58 14.96 -13.08
CA GLY A 292 -36.97 13.98 -12.06
C GLY A 292 -35.80 13.09 -11.66
N PHE A 293 -35.77 12.66 -10.40
CA PHE A 293 -34.67 11.84 -9.88
C PHE A 293 -34.54 10.49 -10.61
N PHE A 294 -35.68 9.89 -10.95
CA PHE A 294 -35.77 8.78 -11.89
C PHE A 294 -36.53 9.19 -13.14
N ASN A 295 -36.26 8.51 -14.26
CA ASN A 295 -36.96 8.72 -15.53
C ASN A 295 -38.50 8.58 -15.40
N TYR A 296 -39.02 7.83 -14.43
CA TYR A 296 -40.45 7.67 -14.22
C TYR A 296 -41.02 8.57 -13.11
N ALA A 297 -40.20 9.35 -12.39
CA ALA A 297 -40.61 10.09 -11.19
C ALA A 297 -41.43 11.36 -11.46
N TYR A 298 -42.46 11.29 -12.31
CA TYR A 298 -43.23 12.44 -12.79
C TYR A 298 -44.72 12.34 -12.44
N GLY A 299 -45.32 13.49 -12.13
CA GLY A 299 -46.77 13.62 -12.00
C GLY A 299 -47.52 13.29 -13.30
N PHE A 300 -48.80 13.01 -13.19
CA PHE A 300 -49.66 12.68 -14.32
C PHE A 300 -50.84 13.66 -14.45
N ARG A 301 -51.00 14.22 -15.65
CA ARG A 301 -52.18 15.00 -16.05
C ARG A 301 -52.96 14.19 -17.07
N GLU A 302 -54.26 14.00 -16.79
CA GLU A 302 -55.14 13.26 -17.70
C GLU A 302 -55.22 13.98 -19.07
N PRO A 303 -55.26 13.26 -20.20
CA PRO A 303 -55.18 13.88 -21.53
C PRO A 303 -56.24 14.94 -21.83
N GLY A 304 -57.47 14.77 -21.33
CA GLY A 304 -58.55 15.77 -21.40
C GLY A 304 -58.40 16.95 -20.44
N SER A 305 -57.38 16.92 -19.57
CA SER A 305 -57.13 17.90 -18.50
C SER A 305 -58.32 18.12 -17.57
N ILE A 306 -59.13 17.08 -17.37
CA ILE A 306 -60.27 17.12 -16.45
C ILE A 306 -59.80 16.97 -14.99
N TRP A 307 -58.80 16.12 -14.77
CA TRP A 307 -58.21 15.87 -13.46
C TRP A 307 -56.70 15.63 -13.55
N ARG A 308 -56.01 15.72 -12.41
CA ARG A 308 -54.54 15.59 -12.32
C ARG A 308 -54.08 15.04 -10.96
N THR A 309 -52.96 14.33 -10.92
CA THR A 309 -52.36 13.82 -9.66
C THR A 309 -51.65 14.95 -8.88
N ILE A 310 -51.28 14.68 -7.62
CA ILE A 310 -50.69 15.69 -6.69
C ILE A 310 -49.49 16.44 -7.27
N MET A 311 -48.57 15.76 -7.96
CA MET A 311 -47.38 16.40 -8.53
C MET A 311 -47.63 17.16 -9.85
N ALA A 312 -48.80 17.02 -10.48
CA ALA A 312 -49.09 17.63 -11.78
C ALA A 312 -49.67 19.06 -11.65
N TYR A 313 -49.43 19.95 -12.61
CA TYR A 313 -49.97 21.31 -12.62
C TYR A 313 -51.31 21.41 -13.35
N ALA A 314 -52.07 22.48 -13.03
CA ALA A 314 -53.28 22.86 -13.75
C ALA A 314 -53.02 23.02 -15.27
N PRO A 315 -54.02 22.82 -16.15
CA PRO A 315 -55.45 22.64 -15.88
C PRO A 315 -55.83 21.26 -15.29
N GLY A 316 -57.04 21.17 -14.74
CA GLY A 316 -57.61 19.95 -14.15
C GLY A 316 -57.67 19.97 -12.63
N THR A 317 -58.71 19.35 -12.07
CA THR A 317 -58.91 19.24 -10.63
C THR A 317 -57.92 18.25 -10.03
N ALA A 318 -57.17 18.69 -9.01
CA ALA A 318 -56.25 17.82 -8.28
C ALA A 318 -57.02 16.70 -7.58
N ILE A 319 -56.58 15.46 -7.77
CA ILE A 319 -57.02 14.30 -6.99
C ILE A 319 -55.96 14.00 -5.93
N TYR A 320 -56.37 13.49 -4.76
CA TYR A 320 -55.46 13.14 -3.67
C TYR A 320 -54.76 11.79 -3.93
N GLN A 321 -54.12 11.69 -5.08
CA GLN A 321 -53.34 10.53 -5.50
C GLN A 321 -52.03 10.98 -6.17
N PHE A 322 -50.97 10.20 -5.96
CA PHE A 322 -49.73 10.26 -6.73
C PHE A 322 -49.87 9.42 -8.00
N SER A 323 -49.06 9.70 -9.02
CA SER A 323 -49.14 8.94 -10.28
C SER A 323 -48.76 7.48 -10.07
N ASN A 324 -49.66 6.58 -10.46
CA ASN A 324 -49.47 5.13 -10.40
C ASN A 324 -50.18 4.48 -11.60
N PRO A 325 -49.45 3.90 -12.56
CA PRO A 325 -50.06 3.28 -13.74
C PRO A 325 -50.97 2.09 -13.42
N ASN A 326 -50.89 1.52 -12.21
CA ASN A 326 -51.69 0.38 -11.77
C ASN A 326 -53.00 0.77 -11.08
N ILE A 327 -53.27 2.06 -10.86
CA ILE A 327 -54.50 2.56 -10.24
C ILE A 327 -55.37 3.22 -11.31
N ILE A 328 -56.61 2.76 -11.42
CA ILE A 328 -57.64 3.41 -12.24
C ILE A 328 -58.43 4.37 -11.35
N TYR A 329 -58.41 5.66 -11.69
CA TYR A 329 -59.29 6.65 -11.09
C TYR A 329 -60.58 6.75 -11.90
N ASN A 330 -61.73 6.55 -11.26
CA ASN A 330 -63.03 6.47 -11.95
C ASN A 330 -63.55 7.82 -12.50
N GLY A 331 -62.92 8.95 -12.14
CA GLY A 331 -63.19 10.27 -12.71
C GLY A 331 -64.56 10.90 -12.37
N PRO A 332 -64.66 12.23 -12.22
CA PRO A 332 -65.96 12.89 -12.32
C PRO A 332 -66.52 12.76 -13.76
N LEU A 333 -67.85 12.70 -13.89
CA LEU A 333 -68.59 12.63 -15.17
C LEU A 333 -68.33 11.39 -16.04
N GLY A 334 -67.82 10.29 -15.48
CA GLY A 334 -67.64 9.03 -16.22
C GLY A 334 -66.41 9.01 -17.12
N ASN A 335 -65.32 9.70 -16.76
CA ASN A 335 -64.02 9.63 -17.43
C ASN A 335 -63.00 8.78 -16.63
N PRO A 336 -63.13 7.44 -16.59
CA PRO A 336 -62.18 6.58 -15.90
C PRO A 336 -60.85 6.49 -16.68
N GLY A 337 -59.73 6.55 -15.95
CA GLY A 337 -58.41 6.41 -16.57
C GLY A 337 -57.31 6.03 -15.56
N PRO A 338 -56.18 5.49 -16.04
CA PRO A 338 -55.03 5.22 -15.19
C PRO A 338 -54.46 6.52 -14.63
N THR A 339 -53.96 6.51 -13.39
CA THR A 339 -53.36 7.70 -12.78
C THR A 339 -51.88 7.87 -13.14
N GLY A 340 -51.33 7.08 -14.05
CA GLY A 340 -49.94 7.15 -14.49
C GLY A 340 -49.69 6.47 -15.84
N VAL A 341 -48.44 6.52 -16.29
CA VAL A 341 -47.97 5.88 -17.53
C VAL A 341 -46.86 4.89 -17.17
N PRO A 342 -47.01 3.58 -17.49
CA PRO A 342 -46.04 2.56 -17.12
C PRO A 342 -44.73 2.68 -17.90
N GLY A 343 -43.71 1.93 -17.46
CA GLY A 343 -42.41 1.82 -18.14
C GLY A 343 -41.32 2.75 -17.58
N ASP A 344 -40.21 2.83 -18.30
CA ASP A 344 -39.01 3.63 -17.98
C ASP A 344 -38.66 4.62 -19.10
N ASP A 345 -39.61 4.91 -20.00
CA ASP A 345 -39.41 5.81 -21.13
C ASP A 345 -39.16 7.25 -20.62
N PRO A 346 -37.97 7.83 -20.86
CA PRO A 346 -37.65 9.17 -20.44
C PRO A 346 -38.50 10.25 -21.11
N ALA A 347 -39.32 9.94 -22.12
CA ALA A 347 -40.24 10.88 -22.75
C ALA A 347 -41.67 10.86 -22.19
N SER A 348 -42.11 9.75 -21.58
CA SER A 348 -43.55 9.54 -21.34
C SER A 348 -43.93 8.90 -19.99
N SER A 349 -43.02 8.21 -19.30
CA SER A 349 -43.37 7.49 -18.06
C SER A 349 -43.67 8.43 -16.90
N CYS A 350 -44.72 8.09 -16.13
CA CYS A 350 -45.22 8.81 -14.97
C CYS A 350 -45.67 7.82 -13.86
N ASP A 351 -44.81 7.62 -12.87
CA ASP A 351 -45.00 6.71 -11.72
C ASP A 351 -44.27 7.27 -10.47
N ASN A 352 -44.89 8.25 -9.82
CA ASN A 352 -44.38 8.81 -8.57
C ASN A 352 -44.35 7.77 -7.44
N VAL A 353 -45.24 6.78 -7.46
CA VAL A 353 -45.33 5.77 -6.41
C VAL A 353 -44.10 4.88 -6.38
N ARG A 354 -43.63 4.44 -7.56
CA ARG A 354 -42.35 3.74 -7.68
C ARG A 354 -41.18 4.57 -7.19
N ALA A 355 -41.18 5.89 -7.45
CA ALA A 355 -40.14 6.79 -6.96
C ALA A 355 -40.14 6.88 -5.43
N HIS A 356 -41.30 7.12 -4.80
CA HIS A 356 -41.43 7.17 -3.34
C HIS A 356 -40.96 5.86 -2.70
N ASN A 357 -41.41 4.71 -3.22
CA ASN A 357 -41.07 3.41 -2.65
C ASN A 357 -39.56 3.09 -2.77
N ASN A 358 -38.92 3.53 -3.85
CA ASN A 358 -37.48 3.34 -4.05
C ASN A 358 -36.61 4.27 -3.20
N THR A 359 -37.12 5.44 -2.81
CA THR A 359 -36.38 6.41 -1.97
C THR A 359 -36.76 6.34 -0.49
N ALA A 360 -37.87 5.68 -0.13
CA ALA A 360 -38.41 5.58 1.21
C ALA A 360 -37.39 5.14 2.26
N TRP A 361 -36.63 4.08 1.95
CA TRP A 361 -35.63 3.56 2.88
C TRP A 361 -34.49 4.56 3.13
N THR A 362 -33.95 5.16 2.07
CA THR A 362 -32.88 6.17 2.18
C THR A 362 -33.34 7.36 3.02
N ILE A 363 -34.56 7.83 2.75
CA ILE A 363 -35.10 9.01 3.42
C ILE A 363 -35.39 8.73 4.89
N ALA A 364 -36.04 7.60 5.20
CA ALA A 364 -36.33 7.16 6.57
C ALA A 364 -35.09 6.97 7.46
N ASN A 365 -33.89 6.98 6.87
CA ASN A 365 -32.65 6.74 7.58
C ASN A 365 -31.73 7.97 7.57
N PHE A 366 -32.21 9.16 7.18
CA PHE A 366 -31.38 10.36 7.32
C PHE A 366 -31.08 10.64 8.79
N ARG A 367 -32.01 10.36 9.70
CA ARG A 367 -31.79 10.35 11.14
C ARG A 367 -32.29 9.05 11.75
N PRO A 368 -31.69 8.57 12.85
CA PRO A 368 -32.18 7.37 13.50
C PRO A 368 -33.57 7.63 14.09
N SER A 369 -34.55 6.79 13.76
CA SER A 369 -35.79 6.82 14.51
C SER A 369 -35.55 6.34 15.95
N LEU A 370 -36.17 7.03 16.90
CA LEU A 370 -35.97 6.80 18.34
C LEU A 370 -36.86 5.67 18.90
N LEU A 371 -37.50 4.85 18.05
CA LEU A 371 -38.43 3.78 18.45
C LEU A 371 -38.34 2.50 17.57
N THR A 372 -37.48 1.55 17.98
CA THR A 372 -37.61 0.05 18.00
C THR A 372 -36.47 -0.83 17.42
N ALA A 373 -36.28 -1.98 18.11
CA ALA A 373 -35.50 -3.22 17.91
C ALA A 373 -34.11 -3.20 17.24
N ALA A 374 -33.07 -3.57 18.01
CA ALA A 374 -31.69 -3.71 17.55
C ALA A 374 -31.53 -4.77 16.42
N PRO A 375 -30.83 -4.45 15.32
CA PRO A 375 -30.53 -5.40 14.24
C PRO A 375 -29.66 -6.58 14.72
N PRO A 376 -29.67 -7.73 14.03
CA PRO A 376 -28.73 -8.81 14.30
C PRO A 376 -27.29 -8.33 14.10
N SER A 377 -26.34 -8.85 14.88
CA SER A 377 -24.93 -8.47 14.73
C SER A 377 -24.22 -9.12 13.53
N ARG A 378 -24.88 -10.10 12.90
CA ARG A 378 -24.36 -10.87 11.78
C ARG A 378 -25.42 -11.04 10.69
N LEU A 379 -24.99 -10.95 9.44
CA LEU A 379 -25.79 -11.31 8.27
C LEU A 379 -25.21 -12.50 7.51
N HIS A 380 -26.06 -13.27 6.84
CA HIS A 380 -25.70 -14.46 6.06
C HIS A 380 -26.09 -14.28 4.60
N VAL A 381 -25.21 -14.67 3.68
CA VAL A 381 -25.39 -14.51 2.23
C VAL A 381 -25.10 -15.82 1.52
N ARG A 382 -25.96 -16.24 0.58
CA ARG A 382 -25.78 -17.44 -0.25
C ARG A 382 -26.32 -17.23 -1.67
N PRO A 383 -25.81 -17.93 -2.69
CA PRO A 383 -26.37 -17.79 -4.04
C PRO A 383 -27.86 -18.12 -4.06
N GLY A 384 -28.66 -17.23 -4.67
CA GLY A 384 -30.11 -17.39 -4.82
C GLY A 384 -30.96 -17.05 -3.59
N GLY A 385 -30.35 -16.83 -2.42
CA GLY A 385 -31.05 -16.49 -1.18
C GLY A 385 -31.98 -17.60 -0.67
N THR A 386 -32.47 -17.47 0.56
CA THR A 386 -33.44 -18.41 1.15
C THR A 386 -34.37 -17.72 2.14
N GLY A 387 -35.53 -18.32 2.40
CA GLY A 387 -36.44 -17.87 3.45
C GLY A 387 -36.97 -16.46 3.21
N SER A 388 -36.96 -15.62 4.25
CA SER A 388 -37.35 -14.20 4.17
C SER A 388 -36.34 -13.33 3.40
N GLY A 389 -35.11 -13.81 3.16
CA GLY A 389 -34.04 -13.05 2.50
C GLY A 389 -33.50 -11.87 3.33
N ASP A 390 -33.75 -11.84 4.64
CA ASP A 390 -33.33 -10.75 5.54
C ASP A 390 -31.90 -10.91 6.11
N GLY A 391 -31.22 -12.02 5.83
CA GLY A 391 -29.86 -12.33 6.29
C GLY A 391 -29.73 -12.74 7.75
N SER A 392 -30.83 -12.81 8.52
CA SER A 392 -30.81 -13.10 9.97
C SER A 392 -30.23 -14.48 10.33
N SER A 393 -30.23 -15.43 9.38
CA SER A 393 -29.69 -16.77 9.53
C SER A 393 -29.38 -17.39 8.17
N TRP A 394 -28.70 -18.54 8.13
CA TRP A 394 -28.52 -19.31 6.89
C TRP A 394 -29.84 -19.73 6.22
N THR A 395 -30.91 -19.93 6.99
CA THR A 395 -32.25 -20.24 6.47
C THR A 395 -32.92 -19.03 5.82
N ASN A 396 -32.58 -17.83 6.28
CA ASN A 396 -33.11 -16.55 5.79
C ASN A 396 -32.06 -15.75 5.00
N ALA A 397 -31.04 -16.41 4.46
CA ALA A 397 -29.88 -15.75 3.89
C ALA A 397 -30.22 -14.85 2.70
N MET A 398 -29.52 -13.71 2.61
CA MET A 398 -29.56 -12.80 1.47
C MET A 398 -28.92 -13.46 0.24
N ASP A 399 -29.26 -12.96 -0.95
CA ASP A 399 -28.75 -13.46 -2.22
C ASP A 399 -27.61 -12.63 -2.84
N ASP A 400 -27.30 -11.47 -2.24
CA ASP A 400 -26.36 -10.49 -2.80
C ASP A 400 -25.44 -9.90 -1.72
N VAL A 401 -24.12 -9.92 -1.99
CA VAL A 401 -23.09 -9.44 -1.05
C VAL A 401 -23.12 -7.93 -0.92
N GLN A 402 -23.33 -7.19 -2.02
CA GLN A 402 -23.41 -5.73 -1.94
C GLN A 402 -24.67 -5.30 -1.18
N ALA A 403 -25.79 -5.99 -1.34
CA ALA A 403 -27.01 -5.75 -0.58
C ALA A 403 -26.82 -6.00 0.92
N ALA A 404 -26.04 -7.02 1.30
CA ALA A 404 -25.67 -7.31 2.68
C ALA A 404 -24.70 -6.27 3.25
N ILE A 405 -23.71 -5.82 2.47
CA ILE A 405 -22.83 -4.72 2.90
C ILE A 405 -23.64 -3.45 3.08
N SER A 406 -24.52 -3.13 2.15
CA SER A 406 -25.45 -2.03 2.28
C SER A 406 -26.29 -2.22 3.55
N ALA A 407 -26.82 -3.42 3.84
CA ALA A 407 -27.56 -3.75 5.08
C ALA A 407 -26.74 -3.49 6.36
N ALA A 408 -25.46 -3.81 6.33
CA ALA A 408 -24.58 -3.54 7.45
C ALA A 408 -24.39 -2.03 7.66
N VAL A 409 -24.29 -1.24 6.59
CA VAL A 409 -24.33 0.23 6.69
C VAL A 409 -25.67 0.70 7.26
N ARG A 410 -26.79 0.17 6.76
CA ARG A 410 -28.15 0.47 7.27
C ARG A 410 -28.19 0.31 8.79
N SER A 411 -27.56 -0.73 9.32
CA SER A 411 -27.59 -1.11 10.74
C SER A 411 -26.87 -0.15 11.72
N ARG A 412 -26.18 0.89 11.24
CA ARG A 412 -25.43 1.88 12.04
C ARG A 412 -24.49 1.25 13.10
N GLY A 413 -23.81 0.16 12.71
CA GLY A 413 -22.81 -0.54 13.51
C GLY A 413 -23.33 -1.71 14.35
N ALA A 414 -24.63 -2.04 14.25
CA ALA A 414 -25.16 -3.25 14.86
C ALA A 414 -24.62 -4.50 14.16
N VAL A 415 -24.69 -4.57 12.82
CA VAL A 415 -24.07 -5.62 12.02
C VAL A 415 -22.57 -5.36 11.95
N GLN A 416 -21.79 -6.31 12.46
CA GLN A 416 -20.32 -6.27 12.44
C GLN A 416 -19.75 -7.38 11.55
N GLU A 417 -20.53 -8.41 11.23
CA GLU A 417 -20.09 -9.55 10.45
C GLU A 417 -21.05 -9.86 9.29
N ILE A 418 -20.50 -10.19 8.13
CA ILE A 418 -21.24 -10.74 6.99
C ILE A 418 -20.58 -12.06 6.60
N TRP A 419 -21.33 -13.15 6.69
CA TRP A 419 -20.87 -14.50 6.37
C TRP A 419 -21.40 -14.92 5.00
N VAL A 420 -20.50 -15.23 4.09
CA VAL A 420 -20.81 -15.49 2.68
C VAL A 420 -20.48 -16.94 2.33
N ALA A 421 -21.49 -17.68 1.89
CA ALA A 421 -21.34 -19.06 1.45
C ALA A 421 -20.54 -19.17 0.14
N ALA A 422 -20.10 -20.39 -0.19
CA ALA A 422 -19.47 -20.71 -1.45
C ALA A 422 -20.37 -20.32 -2.62
N GLY A 423 -19.78 -19.72 -3.65
CA GLY A 423 -20.51 -19.23 -4.82
C GLY A 423 -19.86 -18.03 -5.49
N THR A 424 -20.47 -17.58 -6.60
CA THR A 424 -20.01 -16.45 -7.40
C THR A 424 -20.99 -15.29 -7.28
N TYR A 425 -20.48 -14.11 -6.93
CA TYR A 425 -21.25 -12.90 -6.66
C TYR A 425 -20.79 -11.76 -7.58
N ARG A 426 -21.76 -10.99 -8.08
CA ARG A 426 -21.54 -9.86 -8.99
C ARG A 426 -22.01 -8.56 -8.35
N PRO A 427 -21.30 -7.43 -8.55
CA PRO A 427 -21.66 -6.18 -7.91
C PRO A 427 -22.85 -5.45 -8.57
N ASN A 428 -23.25 -5.82 -9.80
CA ASN A 428 -24.22 -5.08 -10.61
C ASN A 428 -25.67 -5.59 -10.55
N ARG A 429 -26.04 -6.46 -9.59
CA ARG A 429 -27.36 -7.08 -9.58
C ARG A 429 -28.48 -6.04 -9.52
N GLY A 430 -29.35 -6.04 -10.53
CA GLY A 430 -30.46 -5.07 -10.67
C GLY A 430 -30.12 -3.81 -11.49
N VAL A 431 -28.88 -3.68 -11.98
CA VAL A 431 -28.45 -2.56 -12.83
C VAL A 431 -28.09 -3.07 -14.22
N THR A 432 -28.95 -2.77 -15.21
CA THR A 432 -28.79 -3.23 -16.60
C THR A 432 -28.35 -2.13 -17.56
N ASN A 433 -28.20 -0.88 -17.10
CA ASN A 433 -27.82 0.22 -17.98
C ASN A 433 -26.31 0.16 -18.33
N PRO A 434 -25.95 -0.08 -19.60
CA PRO A 434 -24.55 -0.26 -20.00
C PRO A 434 -23.67 0.99 -19.82
N LEU A 435 -24.25 2.20 -19.71
CA LEU A 435 -23.47 3.44 -19.52
C LEU A 435 -22.86 3.57 -18.12
N PHE A 436 -23.38 2.87 -17.11
CA PHE A 436 -22.95 3.00 -15.71
C PHE A 436 -22.63 1.66 -15.04
N VAL A 437 -22.88 0.53 -15.71
CA VAL A 437 -22.74 -0.81 -15.09
C VAL A 437 -21.31 -1.13 -14.66
N ARG A 438 -20.30 -0.65 -15.41
CA ARG A 438 -18.87 -0.91 -15.14
C ARG A 438 -18.30 -0.16 -13.94
N THR A 439 -18.95 0.90 -13.45
CA THR A 439 -18.48 1.67 -12.29
C THR A 439 -18.95 1.10 -10.94
N ILE A 440 -19.70 -0.01 -10.99
CA ILE A 440 -20.24 -0.68 -9.81
C ILE A 440 -19.21 -1.68 -9.27
N SER A 441 -19.04 -1.65 -7.94
CA SER A 441 -18.06 -2.45 -7.18
C SER A 441 -18.68 -2.91 -5.86
N PHE A 442 -18.12 -3.96 -5.25
CA PHE A 442 -18.34 -4.26 -3.84
C PHE A 442 -17.64 -3.20 -2.98
N ARG A 443 -18.40 -2.29 -2.37
CA ARG A 443 -17.88 -1.18 -1.55
C ARG A 443 -17.84 -1.61 -0.09
N LEU A 444 -16.64 -1.90 0.42
CA LEU A 444 -16.45 -2.21 1.84
C LEU A 444 -16.76 -1.00 2.71
N VAL A 445 -16.99 -1.22 4.02
CA VAL A 445 -17.34 -0.17 4.97
C VAL A 445 -16.69 -0.39 6.34
N ASN A 446 -16.44 0.71 7.04
CA ASN A 446 -15.82 0.69 8.37
C ASN A 446 -16.69 -0.05 9.40
N GLY A 447 -16.07 -0.81 10.28
CA GLY A 447 -16.72 -1.55 11.36
C GLY A 447 -17.38 -2.87 10.94
N VAL A 448 -17.23 -3.29 9.68
CA VAL A 448 -17.83 -4.51 9.14
C VAL A 448 -16.74 -5.43 8.60
N ALA A 449 -16.80 -6.70 9.04
CA ALA A 449 -15.99 -7.77 8.53
C ALA A 449 -16.81 -8.68 7.61
N VAL A 450 -16.35 -8.83 6.37
CA VAL A 450 -16.96 -9.69 5.36
C VAL A 450 -16.10 -10.95 5.23
N TYR A 451 -16.69 -12.11 5.48
CA TYR A 451 -16.02 -13.42 5.54
C TYR A 451 -16.56 -14.38 4.48
N GLY A 452 -15.69 -14.89 3.61
CA GLY A 452 -15.99 -15.95 2.62
C GLY A 452 -15.41 -17.31 3.06
N GLY A 453 -15.86 -18.42 2.50
CA GLY A 453 -15.39 -19.77 2.89
C GLY A 453 -16.40 -20.63 3.64
N PHE A 454 -17.68 -20.25 3.65
CA PHE A 454 -18.74 -21.00 4.33
C PHE A 454 -19.47 -21.96 3.37
N SER A 455 -19.93 -23.10 3.87
CA SER A 455 -20.83 -24.01 3.17
C SER A 455 -22.30 -23.60 3.31
N GLY A 456 -22.63 -22.79 4.33
CA GLY A 456 -23.97 -22.25 4.57
C GLY A 456 -24.73 -22.96 5.70
N ASN A 457 -24.02 -23.56 6.65
CA ASN A 457 -24.60 -24.24 7.81
C ASN A 457 -23.82 -23.98 9.12
N GLU A 458 -22.75 -23.19 9.04
CA GLU A 458 -21.84 -22.95 10.15
C GLU A 458 -22.45 -22.04 11.22
N THR A 459 -22.08 -22.29 12.47
CA THR A 459 -22.48 -21.51 13.64
C THR A 459 -21.33 -20.68 14.22
N LEU A 460 -20.07 -21.06 13.92
CA LEU A 460 -18.84 -20.42 14.42
C LEU A 460 -17.91 -20.05 13.25
N LEU A 461 -17.22 -18.90 13.36
CA LEU A 461 -16.29 -18.42 12.33
C LEU A 461 -15.16 -19.42 12.05
N SER A 462 -14.74 -20.18 13.07
CA SER A 462 -13.68 -21.20 12.97
C SER A 462 -14.07 -22.45 12.18
N GLN A 463 -15.37 -22.65 11.86
CA GLN A 463 -15.82 -23.78 11.03
C GLN A 463 -15.63 -23.52 9.53
N ARG A 464 -15.32 -22.28 9.15
CA ARG A 464 -15.08 -21.84 7.77
C ARG A 464 -13.89 -22.59 7.16
N ASN A 465 -14.01 -22.96 5.89
CA ASN A 465 -12.93 -23.60 5.14
C ASN A 465 -12.81 -22.94 3.75
N VAL A 466 -11.91 -21.97 3.64
CA VAL A 466 -11.72 -21.15 2.44
C VAL A 466 -11.31 -22.00 1.22
N SER A 467 -10.58 -23.09 1.43
CA SER A 467 -10.11 -23.97 0.34
C SER A 467 -11.20 -24.89 -0.19
N LEU A 468 -12.11 -25.39 0.65
CA LEU A 468 -13.21 -26.27 0.23
C LEU A 468 -14.44 -25.50 -0.24
N ASN A 469 -14.65 -24.28 0.25
CA ASN A 469 -15.85 -23.48 0.00
C ASN A 469 -15.48 -22.16 -0.70
N PRO A 470 -15.05 -22.18 -1.97
CA PRO A 470 -14.60 -20.98 -2.66
C PRO A 470 -15.73 -19.94 -2.78
N THR A 471 -15.46 -18.73 -2.29
CA THR A 471 -16.36 -17.56 -2.39
C THR A 471 -15.74 -16.53 -3.32
N ILE A 472 -16.40 -16.25 -4.45
CA ILE A 472 -15.85 -15.50 -5.58
C ILE A 472 -16.61 -14.18 -5.74
N LEU A 473 -15.88 -13.06 -5.69
CA LEU A 473 -16.34 -11.74 -6.15
C LEU A 473 -15.80 -11.52 -7.57
N THR A 474 -16.69 -11.41 -8.55
CA THR A 474 -16.27 -11.27 -9.97
C THR A 474 -16.72 -9.93 -10.58
N GLY A 475 -15.85 -9.39 -11.42
CA GLY A 475 -16.16 -8.25 -12.30
C GLY A 475 -16.86 -8.63 -13.60
N ASP A 476 -17.05 -9.91 -13.92
CA ASP A 476 -17.76 -10.41 -15.11
C ASP A 476 -19.28 -10.18 -14.96
N ILE A 477 -19.73 -8.97 -15.29
CA ILE A 477 -21.06 -8.42 -14.98
C ILE A 477 -22.02 -8.37 -16.18
N GLY A 478 -21.53 -8.60 -17.41
CA GLY A 478 -22.30 -8.61 -18.64
C GLY A 478 -22.28 -9.95 -19.36
N LEU A 479 -21.74 -9.98 -20.58
CA LEU A 479 -21.54 -11.19 -21.37
C LEU A 479 -20.41 -12.00 -20.76
N THR A 480 -20.74 -13.24 -20.36
CA THR A 480 -19.78 -14.13 -19.70
C THR A 480 -18.48 -14.25 -20.49
N GLY A 481 -17.38 -13.88 -19.85
CA GLY A 481 -16.02 -13.93 -20.41
C GLY A 481 -15.65 -12.77 -21.34
N ASP A 482 -16.52 -11.77 -21.55
CA ASP A 482 -16.19 -10.56 -22.32
C ASP A 482 -15.58 -9.48 -21.39
N PRO A 483 -14.26 -9.25 -21.44
CA PRO A 483 -13.64 -8.27 -20.54
C PRO A 483 -14.08 -6.82 -20.80
N SER A 484 -14.66 -6.50 -21.96
CA SER A 484 -15.01 -5.13 -22.33
C SER A 484 -16.19 -4.56 -21.53
N ASP A 485 -17.01 -5.43 -20.93
CA ASP A 485 -18.13 -5.05 -20.07
C ASP A 485 -17.91 -5.31 -18.58
N ASN A 486 -16.74 -5.84 -18.20
CA ASN A 486 -16.40 -6.12 -16.82
C ASN A 486 -16.33 -4.85 -15.95
N SER A 487 -16.63 -4.96 -14.66
CA SER A 487 -16.41 -3.89 -13.67
C SER A 487 -15.00 -3.33 -13.77
N TYR A 488 -14.86 -2.00 -13.72
CA TYR A 488 -13.54 -1.37 -13.61
C TYR A 488 -12.82 -1.79 -12.34
N HIS A 489 -13.54 -1.85 -11.22
CA HIS A 489 -13.01 -2.31 -9.93
C HIS A 489 -13.98 -3.32 -9.34
N VAL A 490 -13.54 -4.53 -9.02
CA VAL A 490 -14.40 -5.53 -8.35
C VAL A 490 -14.74 -5.08 -6.93
N VAL A 491 -13.75 -4.59 -6.20
CA VAL A 491 -13.87 -4.12 -4.81
C VAL A 491 -13.38 -2.66 -4.70
N SER A 492 -14.06 -1.85 -3.89
CA SER A 492 -13.55 -0.54 -3.47
C SER A 492 -13.28 -0.55 -1.97
N GLY A 493 -12.05 -0.18 -1.60
CA GLY A 493 -11.61 0.04 -0.22
C GLY A 493 -11.31 1.51 0.08
N SER A 494 -11.82 2.42 -0.75
CA SER A 494 -11.56 3.87 -0.65
C SER A 494 -12.29 4.51 0.53
N ASP A 495 -11.66 5.51 1.15
CA ASP A 495 -12.16 6.24 2.32
C ASP A 495 -12.45 5.37 3.57
N LEU A 496 -11.72 4.24 3.69
CA LEU A 496 -11.85 3.28 4.79
C LEU A 496 -10.68 3.31 5.76
N ASN A 497 -10.88 2.74 6.95
CA ASN A 497 -9.85 2.44 7.93
C ASN A 497 -9.75 0.92 8.18
N ALA A 498 -8.84 0.52 9.05
CA ALA A 498 -8.50 -0.89 9.27
C ALA A 498 -9.66 -1.76 9.80
N THR A 499 -10.77 -1.15 10.24
CA THR A 499 -11.96 -1.87 10.71
C THR A 499 -12.83 -2.40 9.58
N ALA A 500 -12.64 -1.95 8.33
CA ALA A 500 -13.21 -2.60 7.16
C ALA A 500 -12.38 -3.84 6.84
N VAL A 501 -12.96 -5.04 7.01
CA VAL A 501 -12.25 -6.31 6.82
C VAL A 501 -12.86 -7.11 5.68
N LEU A 502 -12.02 -7.59 4.77
CA LEU A 502 -12.39 -8.57 3.74
C LEU A 502 -11.50 -9.80 3.89
N ASP A 503 -12.10 -10.97 4.13
CA ASP A 503 -11.35 -12.17 4.48
C ASP A 503 -11.86 -13.44 3.77
N GLY A 504 -11.00 -14.14 3.04
CA GLY A 504 -11.30 -15.47 2.47
C GLY A 504 -12.06 -15.43 1.13
N PHE A 505 -11.75 -14.46 0.27
CA PHE A 505 -12.40 -14.31 -1.05
C PHE A 505 -11.42 -14.48 -2.22
N GLU A 506 -11.93 -15.02 -3.33
CA GLU A 506 -11.30 -14.84 -4.64
C GLU A 506 -11.92 -13.62 -5.34
N ILE A 507 -11.10 -12.66 -5.77
CA ILE A 507 -11.46 -11.38 -6.38
C ILE A 507 -10.91 -11.40 -7.80
N ARG A 508 -11.78 -11.43 -8.80
CA ARG A 508 -11.35 -11.73 -10.17
C ARG A 508 -12.14 -11.04 -11.27
N ASP A 509 -11.54 -11.06 -12.45
CA ASP A 509 -12.12 -10.60 -13.71
C ASP A 509 -12.52 -9.10 -13.69
N GLY A 510 -11.87 -8.26 -12.88
CA GLY A 510 -11.97 -6.80 -13.06
C GLY A 510 -11.19 -6.31 -14.28
N ASN A 511 -11.64 -5.24 -14.92
CA ASN A 511 -10.96 -4.63 -16.07
C ASN A 511 -10.95 -3.10 -16.00
N ALA A 512 -9.92 -2.53 -15.38
CA ALA A 512 -9.70 -1.08 -15.25
C ALA A 512 -8.99 -0.47 -16.48
N ASP A 513 -9.66 -0.49 -17.63
CA ASP A 513 -9.15 0.00 -18.93
C ASP A 513 -9.68 1.39 -19.32
N GLY A 514 -10.20 2.15 -18.35
CA GLY A 514 -10.67 3.52 -18.56
C GLY A 514 -9.58 4.46 -19.05
N ALA A 515 -10.00 5.56 -19.70
CA ALA A 515 -9.06 6.53 -20.28
C ALA A 515 -8.24 7.32 -19.25
N ALA A 516 -8.74 7.43 -18.01
CA ALA A 516 -8.13 8.19 -16.94
C ALA A 516 -8.51 7.67 -15.55
N PHE A 517 -7.73 8.09 -14.56
CA PHE A 517 -8.03 7.90 -13.14
C PHE A 517 -9.46 8.33 -12.81
N PRO A 518 -10.21 7.54 -12.00
CA PRO A 518 -9.77 6.34 -11.28
C PRO A 518 -9.87 5.02 -12.06
N HIS A 519 -10.44 5.02 -13.26
CA HIS A 519 -10.85 3.80 -13.97
C HIS A 519 -9.75 3.15 -14.82
N ASP A 520 -8.54 3.68 -14.78
CA ASP A 520 -7.36 3.18 -15.50
C ASP A 520 -6.49 2.23 -14.63
N GLY A 521 -6.87 1.90 -13.40
CA GLY A 521 -6.12 0.92 -12.62
C GLY A 521 -6.86 0.31 -11.43
N GLY A 522 -6.30 -0.74 -10.82
CA GLY A 522 -6.92 -1.44 -9.70
C GLY A 522 -8.12 -2.28 -10.10
N GLY A 523 -7.95 -3.19 -11.07
CA GLY A 523 -9.02 -4.03 -11.60
C GLY A 523 -9.73 -4.85 -10.52
N GLY A 524 -8.95 -5.48 -9.64
CA GLY A 524 -9.49 -6.21 -8.49
C GLY A 524 -9.94 -5.27 -7.36
N MET A 525 -9.08 -4.33 -6.96
CA MET A 525 -9.34 -3.41 -5.86
C MET A 525 -8.72 -2.02 -6.08
N LEU A 526 -9.51 -0.99 -5.76
CA LEU A 526 -9.06 0.40 -5.73
C LEU A 526 -9.15 0.98 -4.31
N ASN A 527 -8.04 1.55 -3.84
CA ASN A 527 -7.94 2.24 -2.55
C ASN A 527 -7.46 3.69 -2.75
N ILE A 528 -8.36 4.64 -2.51
CA ILE A 528 -8.06 6.08 -2.46
C ILE A 528 -8.30 6.54 -1.03
N CYS A 529 -7.29 7.11 -0.35
CA CYS A 529 -7.40 7.50 1.06
C CYS A 529 -7.89 6.36 1.99
N GLY A 530 -7.71 5.11 1.58
CA GLY A 530 -8.27 3.92 2.25
C GLY A 530 -7.21 3.08 2.94
N SER A 531 -7.53 2.57 4.12
CA SER A 531 -6.68 1.66 4.90
C SER A 531 -7.40 0.39 5.36
N PRO A 532 -8.17 -0.31 4.50
CA PRO A 532 -8.86 -1.55 4.87
C PRO A 532 -7.88 -2.68 5.23
N THR A 533 -8.37 -3.70 5.92
CA THR A 533 -7.63 -4.95 6.17
C THR A 533 -8.15 -6.09 5.28
N ILE A 534 -7.27 -6.66 4.46
CA ILE A 534 -7.57 -7.76 3.53
C ILE A 534 -6.78 -8.98 3.98
N ARG A 535 -7.45 -10.13 4.19
CA ARG A 535 -6.82 -11.35 4.67
C ARG A 535 -7.20 -12.59 3.86
N ASN A 536 -6.28 -13.53 3.65
CA ASN A 536 -6.59 -14.82 3.03
C ASN A 536 -7.31 -14.69 1.66
N CYS A 537 -7.05 -13.61 0.92
CA CYS A 537 -7.74 -13.30 -0.33
C CYS A 537 -6.87 -13.62 -1.54
N ARG A 538 -7.51 -13.99 -2.65
CA ARG A 538 -6.85 -14.29 -3.93
C ARG A 538 -7.28 -13.25 -4.97
N PHE A 539 -6.36 -12.46 -5.49
CA PHE A 539 -6.60 -11.57 -6.63
C PHE A 539 -6.17 -12.24 -7.91
N VAL A 540 -7.13 -12.61 -8.77
CA VAL A 540 -6.89 -13.51 -9.90
C VAL A 540 -7.38 -12.91 -11.21
N ASN A 541 -6.54 -12.92 -12.25
CA ASN A 541 -6.90 -12.53 -13.62
C ASN A 541 -7.55 -11.14 -13.76
N ASN A 542 -7.19 -10.21 -12.88
CA ASN A 542 -7.66 -8.83 -12.98
C ASN A 542 -6.78 -8.05 -13.96
N ARG A 543 -7.39 -7.06 -14.62
CA ARG A 543 -6.75 -6.24 -15.65
C ARG A 543 -6.85 -4.76 -15.30
N GLY A 544 -5.83 -4.00 -15.69
CA GLY A 544 -5.86 -2.55 -15.63
C GLY A 544 -4.80 -1.93 -16.53
N ARG A 545 -4.78 -0.60 -16.67
CA ARG A 545 -3.61 0.07 -17.24
C ARG A 545 -2.47 0.15 -16.21
N TYR A 546 -2.82 0.34 -14.94
CA TYR A 546 -1.92 0.36 -13.80
C TYR A 546 -2.44 -0.52 -12.66
N GLY A 547 -1.60 -1.32 -12.01
CA GLY A 547 -2.04 -2.08 -10.83
C GLY A 547 -3.16 -3.08 -11.15
N GLY A 548 -2.88 -4.12 -11.94
CA GLY A 548 -3.92 -5.01 -12.50
C GLY A 548 -4.84 -5.60 -11.42
N ALA A 549 -4.29 -6.08 -10.31
CA ALA A 549 -5.08 -6.52 -9.16
C ALA A 549 -5.42 -5.39 -8.18
N ALA A 550 -4.48 -4.54 -7.80
CA ALA A 550 -4.71 -3.50 -6.80
C ALA A 550 -4.03 -2.17 -7.17
N ARG A 551 -4.70 -1.05 -6.87
CA ARG A 551 -4.12 0.29 -6.93
C ARG A 551 -4.35 1.05 -5.64
N ASN A 552 -3.27 1.53 -5.04
CA ASN A 552 -3.24 2.27 -3.79
C ASN A 552 -2.76 3.70 -4.05
N GLU A 553 -3.57 4.67 -3.65
CA GLU A 553 -3.42 6.09 -4.01
C GLU A 553 -3.66 7.00 -2.81
N ARG A 554 -3.08 8.21 -2.86
CA ARG A 554 -3.39 9.35 -1.98
C ARG A 554 -3.38 9.01 -0.48
N GLY A 555 -2.23 8.58 0.02
CA GLY A 555 -1.99 8.31 1.45
C GLY A 555 -2.65 7.03 1.95
N SER A 556 -3.22 6.20 1.08
CA SER A 556 -3.81 4.91 1.44
C SER A 556 -2.80 3.98 2.14
N GLN A 557 -3.26 3.24 3.15
CA GLN A 557 -2.44 2.30 3.94
C GLN A 557 -3.14 0.95 4.13
N PRO A 558 -3.61 0.29 3.05
CA PRO A 558 -4.27 -0.99 3.18
C PRO A 558 -3.29 -2.04 3.72
N ARG A 559 -3.81 -2.95 4.55
CA ARG A 559 -3.05 -4.07 5.09
C ARG A 559 -3.49 -5.36 4.42
N PHE A 560 -2.58 -6.03 3.72
CA PHE A 560 -2.78 -7.35 3.13
C PHE A 560 -2.05 -8.41 3.96
N VAL A 561 -2.75 -9.48 4.34
CA VAL A 561 -2.18 -10.59 5.13
C VAL A 561 -2.54 -11.91 4.45
N ASP A 562 -1.55 -12.74 4.15
CA ASP A 562 -1.73 -14.06 3.54
C ASP A 562 -2.54 -14.00 2.22
N CYS A 563 -2.33 -12.95 1.43
CA CYS A 563 -3.02 -12.73 0.16
C CYS A 563 -2.17 -13.23 -1.03
N ASN A 564 -2.84 -13.76 -2.05
CA ASN A 564 -2.20 -14.20 -3.30
C ASN A 564 -2.66 -13.35 -4.49
N PHE A 565 -1.71 -12.76 -5.22
CA PHE A 565 -1.93 -12.00 -6.45
C PHE A 565 -1.40 -12.81 -7.62
N SER A 566 -2.30 -13.40 -8.43
CA SER A 566 -1.90 -14.33 -9.49
C SER A 566 -2.54 -14.05 -10.85
N GLY A 567 -1.74 -14.05 -11.92
CA GLY A 567 -2.27 -13.93 -13.30
C GLY A 567 -2.86 -12.56 -13.64
N ASN A 568 -2.54 -11.52 -12.88
CA ASN A 568 -3.07 -10.18 -13.12
C ASN A 568 -2.22 -9.45 -14.18
N VAL A 569 -2.87 -8.61 -14.98
CA VAL A 569 -2.25 -7.97 -16.14
C VAL A 569 -2.40 -6.46 -16.07
N ALA A 570 -1.30 -5.73 -16.22
CA ALA A 570 -1.30 -4.29 -16.43
C ALA A 570 -0.73 -3.96 -17.82
N THR A 571 -1.27 -2.96 -18.52
CA THR A 571 -0.73 -2.53 -19.82
C THR A 571 0.40 -1.50 -19.71
N VAL A 572 0.69 -0.99 -18.50
CA VAL A 572 1.80 -0.06 -18.27
C VAL A 572 2.68 -0.48 -17.09
N HIS A 573 2.20 -0.41 -15.85
CA HIS A 573 2.99 -0.70 -14.64
C HIS A 573 2.24 -1.58 -13.62
N GLY A 574 2.97 -2.48 -12.94
CA GLY A 574 2.49 -3.19 -11.75
C GLY A 574 1.35 -4.17 -12.06
N GLY A 575 1.65 -5.30 -12.71
CA GLY A 575 0.62 -6.29 -13.07
C GLY A 575 -0.21 -6.74 -11.86
N GLY A 576 0.44 -6.93 -10.71
CA GLY A 576 -0.23 -7.19 -9.44
C GLY A 576 -0.70 -5.92 -8.73
N MET A 577 0.21 -4.99 -8.43
CA MET A 577 -0.08 -3.83 -7.59
C MET A 577 0.65 -2.56 -8.03
N LEU A 578 -0.05 -1.43 -8.00
CA LEU A 578 0.54 -0.08 -8.07
C LEU A 578 0.35 0.63 -6.73
N ASN A 579 1.44 1.21 -6.21
CA ASN A 579 1.45 2.10 -5.06
C ASN A 579 1.93 3.48 -5.50
N HIS A 580 1.08 4.49 -5.36
CA HIS A 580 1.37 5.86 -5.74
C HIS A 580 1.03 6.80 -4.59
N ALA A 581 2.03 7.49 -4.06
CA ALA A 581 1.91 8.31 -2.84
C ALA A 581 1.14 7.59 -1.71
N SER A 582 1.51 6.34 -1.41
CA SER A 582 0.78 5.45 -0.49
C SER A 582 1.71 4.61 0.40
N HIS A 583 1.19 3.98 1.46
CA HIS A 583 1.96 3.21 2.45
C HIS A 583 1.31 1.87 2.79
N PRO A 584 1.06 0.97 1.82
CA PRO A 584 0.47 -0.33 2.09
C PRO A 584 1.42 -1.23 2.89
N ARG A 585 0.85 -2.14 3.69
CA ARG A 585 1.57 -3.17 4.44
C ARG A 585 1.17 -4.55 3.97
N LEU A 586 2.15 -5.38 3.60
CA LEU A 586 1.94 -6.74 3.11
C LEU A 586 2.71 -7.74 3.96
N GLU A 587 2.02 -8.76 4.43
CA GLU A 587 2.57 -9.83 5.29
C GLU A 587 2.19 -11.19 4.70
N GLY A 588 3.17 -12.08 4.47
CA GLY A 588 2.91 -13.43 3.97
C GLY A 588 2.26 -13.48 2.58
N CYS A 589 2.37 -12.42 1.78
CA CYS A 589 1.69 -12.33 0.49
C CYS A 589 2.52 -12.90 -0.66
N SER A 590 1.85 -13.49 -1.65
CA SER A 590 2.50 -14.05 -2.85
C SER A 590 2.07 -13.32 -4.12
N PHE A 591 3.02 -13.01 -5.00
CA PHE A 591 2.80 -12.45 -6.33
C PHE A 591 3.33 -13.43 -7.37
N SER A 592 2.46 -14.03 -8.17
CA SER A 592 2.82 -15.04 -9.16
C SER A 592 2.23 -14.80 -10.54
N ALA A 593 3.00 -15.02 -11.61
CA ALA A 593 2.52 -14.93 -12.98
C ALA A 593 1.77 -13.61 -13.34
N ASN A 594 2.08 -12.51 -12.65
CA ASN A 594 1.57 -11.19 -12.99
C ASN A 594 2.42 -10.60 -14.12
N ILE A 595 1.77 -9.87 -15.02
CA ILE A 595 2.36 -9.42 -16.28
C ILE A 595 2.15 -7.91 -16.42
N ALA A 596 3.22 -7.19 -16.72
CA ALA A 596 3.16 -5.81 -17.17
C ALA A 596 4.35 -5.51 -18.12
N PRO A 597 4.22 -4.57 -19.06
CA PRO A 597 5.34 -4.12 -19.87
C PRO A 597 6.53 -3.62 -19.04
N ASN A 598 6.20 -2.93 -17.95
CA ASN A 598 7.16 -2.44 -16.98
C ASN A 598 6.73 -2.91 -15.58
N TYR A 599 7.65 -3.45 -14.80
CA TYR A 599 7.45 -3.90 -13.41
C TYR A 599 6.29 -4.91 -13.25
N GLY A 600 6.59 -6.20 -13.43
CA GLY A 600 5.60 -7.26 -13.63
C GLY A 600 4.65 -7.49 -12.46
N ALA A 601 5.13 -7.39 -11.21
CA ALA A 601 4.31 -7.62 -10.04
C ALA A 601 3.90 -6.33 -9.33
N VAL A 602 4.87 -5.56 -8.85
CA VAL A 602 4.64 -4.37 -8.04
C VAL A 602 5.37 -3.17 -8.64
N MET A 603 4.68 -2.04 -8.70
CA MET A 603 5.29 -0.73 -8.91
C MET A 603 5.06 0.16 -7.69
N ASN A 604 6.14 0.73 -7.15
CA ASN A 604 6.13 1.63 -6.01
C ASN A 604 6.71 2.99 -6.39
N GLU A 605 5.92 4.06 -6.28
CA GLU A 605 6.33 5.38 -6.76
C GLU A 605 5.76 6.56 -5.95
N ALA A 606 6.24 7.76 -6.27
CA ALA A 606 5.78 9.04 -5.73
C ALA A 606 5.87 9.12 -4.18
N GLY A 607 7.01 8.74 -3.61
CA GLY A 607 7.24 8.81 -2.16
C GLY A 607 6.51 7.72 -1.35
N SER A 608 6.18 6.59 -1.98
CA SER A 608 5.46 5.51 -1.31
C SER A 608 6.37 4.72 -0.37
N ALA A 609 6.05 4.68 0.93
CA ALA A 609 6.80 3.94 1.95
C ALA A 609 6.11 2.60 2.27
N ALA A 610 6.00 1.73 1.28
CA ALA A 610 5.38 0.41 1.42
C ALA A 610 6.24 -0.56 2.25
N VAL A 611 5.60 -1.44 3.01
CA VAL A 611 6.27 -2.44 3.86
C VAL A 611 5.88 -3.85 3.44
N PHE A 612 6.87 -4.69 3.14
CA PHE A 612 6.68 -6.10 2.78
C PHE A 612 7.44 -6.99 3.76
N THR A 613 6.74 -7.94 4.37
CA THR A 613 7.33 -8.93 5.27
C THR A 613 6.94 -10.32 4.79
N THR A 614 7.93 -11.22 4.69
CA THR A 614 7.73 -12.63 4.31
C THR A 614 6.94 -12.82 3.00
N CYS A 615 7.14 -11.93 2.03
CA CYS A 615 6.45 -11.96 0.74
C CYS A 615 7.27 -12.66 -0.36
N SER A 616 6.60 -13.27 -1.34
CA SER A 616 7.24 -13.98 -2.45
C SER A 616 6.85 -13.41 -3.81
N PHE A 617 7.82 -13.27 -4.73
CA PHE A 617 7.64 -12.74 -6.09
C PHE A 617 8.19 -13.71 -7.14
N SER A 618 7.32 -14.21 -8.02
CA SER A 618 7.67 -15.07 -9.17
C SER A 618 6.84 -14.70 -10.40
N ASN A 619 7.35 -13.75 -11.19
CA ASN A 619 6.61 -13.06 -12.25
C ASN A 619 7.48 -12.85 -13.50
N HIS A 620 6.81 -12.58 -14.62
CA HIS A 620 7.45 -12.33 -15.90
C HIS A 620 7.09 -10.92 -16.37
N ALA A 621 8.10 -10.11 -16.71
CA ALA A 621 7.90 -8.77 -17.24
C ALA A 621 8.62 -8.60 -18.58
N ASN A 622 7.94 -8.05 -19.57
CA ASN A 622 8.46 -7.90 -20.92
C ASN A 622 7.92 -6.61 -21.55
N PRO A 623 8.75 -5.59 -21.91
CA PRO A 623 10.21 -5.63 -22.06
C PRO A 623 11.05 -5.04 -20.90
N TRP A 624 10.50 -4.19 -20.02
CA TRP A 624 11.31 -3.36 -19.11
C TRP A 624 10.88 -3.47 -17.65
N GLY A 625 10.97 -4.65 -17.03
CA GLY A 625 10.48 -4.79 -15.67
C GLY A 625 11.18 -5.82 -14.80
N ALA A 626 11.48 -5.41 -13.57
CA ALA A 626 11.63 -6.30 -12.44
C ALA A 626 10.30 -6.95 -12.06
N ALA A 627 10.34 -7.97 -11.20
CA ALA A 627 9.15 -8.33 -10.43
C ALA A 627 8.68 -7.15 -9.57
N PHE A 628 9.63 -6.40 -8.99
CA PHE A 628 9.37 -5.23 -8.15
C PHE A 628 10.12 -4.00 -8.66
N GLY A 629 9.38 -3.00 -9.12
CA GLY A 629 9.90 -1.69 -9.50
C GLY A 629 9.70 -0.65 -8.40
N ASN A 630 10.73 0.16 -8.17
CA ASN A 630 10.72 1.25 -7.20
C ASN A 630 11.29 2.53 -7.82
N PHE A 631 10.54 3.63 -7.79
CA PHE A 631 10.99 4.90 -8.33
C PHE A 631 10.73 6.07 -7.37
N GLY A 632 11.79 6.74 -6.92
CA GLY A 632 11.71 7.89 -6.00
C GLY A 632 10.90 7.61 -4.73
N SER A 633 11.05 6.41 -4.18
CA SER A 633 10.28 5.91 -3.03
C SER A 633 11.12 5.00 -2.15
N ASP A 634 10.79 4.86 -0.86
CA ASP A 634 11.63 4.17 0.13
C ASP A 634 10.89 3.01 0.81
N PRO A 635 10.60 1.91 0.10
CA PRO A 635 9.98 0.73 0.69
C PRO A 635 10.96 -0.03 1.60
N SER A 636 10.38 -0.77 2.55
CA SER A 636 11.10 -1.72 3.40
C SER A 636 10.65 -3.15 3.12
N LEU A 637 11.61 -4.02 2.80
CA LEU A 637 11.39 -5.43 2.47
C LEU A 637 12.19 -6.29 3.44
N THR A 638 11.52 -7.21 4.13
CA THR A 638 12.13 -8.08 5.13
C THR A 638 11.74 -9.53 4.90
N ASP A 639 12.72 -10.42 4.88
CA ASP A 639 12.53 -11.87 4.68
C ASP A 639 11.73 -12.20 3.40
N CYS A 640 11.89 -11.38 2.36
CA CYS A 640 11.18 -11.53 1.08
C CYS A 640 11.98 -12.35 0.06
N THR A 641 11.28 -13.08 -0.80
CA THR A 641 11.90 -13.95 -1.82
C THR A 641 11.51 -13.52 -3.24
N PHE A 642 12.50 -13.30 -4.09
CA PHE A 642 12.39 -13.02 -5.52
C PHE A 642 12.94 -14.20 -6.30
N SER A 643 12.07 -15.07 -6.81
CA SER A 643 12.47 -16.34 -7.41
C SER A 643 11.96 -16.55 -8.84
N GLY A 644 12.85 -16.90 -9.75
CA GLY A 644 12.49 -17.29 -11.12
C GLY A 644 11.90 -16.15 -11.96
N ASN A 645 12.20 -14.90 -11.61
CA ASN A 645 11.68 -13.75 -12.33
C ASN A 645 12.49 -13.49 -13.59
N THR A 646 11.80 -13.12 -14.68
CA THR A 646 12.45 -12.87 -15.98
C THR A 646 12.12 -11.48 -16.51
N ALA A 647 13.14 -10.76 -16.98
CA ALA A 647 13.02 -9.43 -17.58
C ALA A 647 13.80 -9.34 -18.90
N THR A 648 13.28 -8.63 -19.91
CA THR A 648 14.04 -8.45 -21.16
C THR A 648 15.18 -7.45 -21.00
N ASN A 649 14.96 -6.30 -20.34
CA ASN A 649 15.96 -5.22 -20.26
C ASN A 649 16.48 -4.86 -18.86
N GLY A 650 15.95 -5.35 -17.73
CA GLY A 650 16.58 -5.02 -16.43
C GLY A 650 15.96 -5.65 -15.18
N GLY A 651 16.75 -5.73 -14.10
CA GLY A 651 16.32 -5.90 -12.71
C GLY A 651 15.47 -7.13 -12.41
N GLY A 652 15.75 -8.30 -12.97
CA GLY A 652 14.84 -9.47 -12.96
C GLY A 652 13.99 -9.63 -11.68
N GLY A 653 14.62 -9.63 -10.51
CA GLY A 653 13.94 -9.58 -9.22
C GLY A 653 13.50 -8.17 -8.81
N PHE A 654 14.44 -7.27 -8.55
CA PHE A 654 14.21 -5.92 -8.02
C PHE A 654 14.89 -4.82 -8.85
N MET A 655 14.22 -3.68 -9.00
CA MET A 655 14.78 -2.51 -9.67
C MET A 655 14.45 -1.23 -8.91
N ALA A 656 15.45 -0.37 -8.70
CA ALA A 656 15.30 0.93 -8.03
C ALA A 656 15.93 2.09 -8.82
N GLY A 657 15.21 3.20 -8.92
CA GLY A 657 15.65 4.44 -9.57
C GLY A 657 15.10 5.72 -8.90
N GLY A 658 15.54 6.89 -9.37
CA GLY A 658 14.96 8.19 -8.98
C GLY A 658 15.39 8.70 -7.60
N ALA A 659 16.68 8.58 -7.25
CA ALA A 659 17.26 9.09 -6.00
C ALA A 659 16.53 8.62 -4.73
N CYS A 660 16.42 7.30 -4.55
CA CYS A 660 15.79 6.66 -3.39
C CYS A 660 16.76 5.81 -2.57
N ALA A 661 16.35 5.38 -1.37
CA ALA A 661 17.12 4.55 -0.46
C ALA A 661 16.27 3.41 0.15
N PRO A 662 15.72 2.48 -0.67
CA PRO A 662 14.97 1.33 -0.18
C PRO A 662 15.83 0.43 0.72
N VAL A 663 15.19 -0.23 1.70
CA VAL A 663 15.86 -1.16 2.63
C VAL A 663 15.39 -2.58 2.35
N LEU A 664 16.35 -3.48 2.10
CA LEU A 664 16.13 -4.90 1.88
C LEU A 664 16.94 -5.68 2.91
N ASP A 665 16.26 -6.39 3.80
CA ASP A 665 16.84 -7.11 4.93
C ASP A 665 16.48 -8.60 4.84
N ARG A 666 17.50 -9.48 4.85
CA ARG A 666 17.37 -10.93 4.71
C ARG A 666 16.52 -11.36 3.51
N CYS A 667 16.61 -10.62 2.41
CA CYS A 667 15.90 -10.95 1.18
C CYS A 667 16.70 -11.92 0.32
N ILE A 668 15.99 -12.78 -0.42
CA ILE A 668 16.57 -13.82 -1.29
C ILE A 668 16.23 -13.50 -2.75
N PHE A 669 17.23 -13.43 -3.62
CA PHE A 669 17.11 -13.26 -5.05
C PHE A 669 17.66 -14.52 -5.73
N SER A 670 16.78 -15.42 -6.19
CA SER A 670 17.19 -16.73 -6.69
C SER A 670 16.70 -17.05 -8.10
N GLY A 671 17.60 -17.52 -8.98
CA GLY A 671 17.22 -18.04 -10.29
C GLY A 671 16.56 -17.01 -11.20
N ASN A 672 16.82 -15.72 -10.99
CA ASN A 672 16.26 -14.66 -11.83
C ASN A 672 17.09 -14.49 -13.11
N ALA A 673 16.46 -14.01 -14.19
CA ALA A 673 17.14 -13.75 -15.46
C ALA A 673 16.76 -12.39 -16.03
N ALA A 674 17.74 -11.63 -16.51
CA ALA A 674 17.53 -10.31 -17.12
C ALA A 674 18.64 -9.97 -18.12
N ALA A 675 18.48 -8.90 -18.93
CA ALA A 675 19.65 -8.32 -19.61
C ALA A 675 20.61 -7.69 -18.60
N PHE A 676 20.12 -6.94 -17.61
CA PHE A 676 20.96 -6.27 -16.62
C PHE A 676 20.46 -6.56 -15.20
N GLY A 677 21.35 -6.88 -14.26
CA GLY A 677 21.00 -6.94 -12.84
C GLY A 677 19.91 -7.97 -12.53
N ALA A 678 20.10 -9.25 -12.85
CA ALA A 678 19.00 -10.23 -12.75
C ALA A 678 18.45 -10.38 -11.33
N GLY A 679 19.30 -10.38 -10.30
CA GLY A 679 18.82 -10.28 -8.93
C GLY A 679 18.27 -8.88 -8.63
N ALA A 680 19.14 -7.86 -8.72
CA ALA A 680 18.79 -6.47 -8.50
C ALA A 680 19.47 -5.49 -9.47
N TYR A 681 18.80 -4.37 -9.77
CA TYR A 681 19.35 -3.26 -10.53
C TYR A 681 19.10 -1.91 -9.82
N CYS A 682 20.18 -1.22 -9.45
CA CYS A 682 20.14 0.13 -8.88
C CYS A 682 20.66 1.15 -9.90
N PHE A 683 19.87 2.19 -10.18
CA PHE A 683 20.26 3.24 -11.11
C PHE A 683 19.80 4.63 -10.67
N ASP A 684 20.29 5.68 -11.34
CA ASP A 684 19.80 7.06 -11.19
C ASP A 684 19.73 7.53 -9.73
N GLY A 685 20.85 7.38 -9.01
CA GLY A 685 20.98 7.78 -7.61
C GLY A 685 20.28 6.87 -6.60
N ALA A 686 19.77 5.69 -7.00
CA ALA A 686 19.16 4.74 -6.08
C ALA A 686 20.18 4.05 -5.16
N ASN A 687 20.31 4.56 -3.94
CA ASN A 687 21.25 4.09 -2.92
C ASN A 687 20.59 3.04 -2.01
N ALA A 688 20.18 1.91 -2.60
CA ALA A 688 19.54 0.82 -1.87
C ALA A 688 20.46 0.23 -0.77
N GLN A 689 19.85 -0.20 0.34
CA GLN A 689 20.54 -0.87 1.45
C GLN A 689 20.18 -2.36 1.44
N PHE A 690 21.17 -3.22 1.20
CA PHE A 690 21.03 -4.67 1.27
C PHE A 690 21.73 -5.20 2.53
N ILE A 691 20.97 -5.86 3.41
CA ILE A 691 21.44 -6.35 4.70
C ILE A 691 21.17 -7.85 4.75
N ALA A 692 22.21 -8.66 4.90
CA ALA A 692 22.10 -10.12 4.97
C ALA A 692 21.33 -10.76 3.80
N CYS A 693 21.35 -10.14 2.62
CA CYS A 693 20.66 -10.63 1.43
C CYS A 693 21.43 -11.73 0.69
N GLN A 694 20.72 -12.59 -0.01
CA GLN A 694 21.28 -13.69 -0.81
C GLN A 694 20.94 -13.48 -2.29
N PHE A 695 21.95 -13.56 -3.15
CA PHE A 695 21.83 -13.46 -4.60
C PHE A 695 22.36 -14.75 -5.22
N ASP A 696 21.46 -15.68 -5.53
CA ASP A 696 21.82 -17.05 -5.91
C ASP A 696 21.39 -17.40 -7.33
N PHE A 697 22.30 -17.96 -8.12
CA PHE A 697 22.01 -18.54 -9.44
C PHE A 697 21.27 -17.59 -10.41
N ASN A 698 21.51 -16.28 -10.29
CA ASN A 698 20.90 -15.30 -11.18
C ASN A 698 21.76 -15.12 -12.45
N SER A 699 21.12 -14.82 -13.58
CA SER A 699 21.75 -14.75 -14.89
C SER A 699 21.46 -13.44 -15.64
N ALA A 700 22.46 -12.59 -15.84
CA ALA A 700 22.36 -11.34 -16.62
C ALA A 700 23.69 -10.90 -17.22
N ASP A 701 23.66 -9.99 -18.20
CA ASP A 701 24.84 -9.51 -18.93
C ASP A 701 24.79 -7.98 -19.15
N PRO A 702 25.31 -7.13 -18.22
CA PRO A 702 25.97 -7.45 -16.93
C PRO A 702 25.10 -7.68 -15.70
N GLY A 703 25.75 -8.23 -14.66
CA GLY A 703 25.30 -8.17 -13.28
C GLY A 703 24.34 -9.29 -12.94
N GLY A 704 24.79 -10.55 -12.96
CA GLY A 704 23.96 -11.70 -12.65
C GLY A 704 23.18 -11.50 -11.35
N GLY A 705 23.87 -11.23 -10.24
CA GLY A 705 23.23 -10.89 -8.97
C GLY A 705 22.84 -9.41 -8.86
N LEU A 706 23.75 -8.48 -9.17
CA LEU A 706 23.55 -7.05 -8.97
C LEU A 706 24.16 -6.22 -10.11
N TYR A 707 23.43 -5.22 -10.57
CA TYR A 707 23.95 -4.17 -11.44
C TYR A 707 23.75 -2.79 -10.81
N VAL A 708 24.77 -1.93 -10.89
CA VAL A 708 24.78 -0.59 -10.33
C VAL A 708 25.23 0.41 -11.39
N PHE A 709 24.36 1.35 -11.74
CA PHE A 709 24.60 2.38 -12.76
C PHE A 709 24.33 3.77 -12.20
N ASN A 710 25.36 4.59 -11.97
CA ASN A 710 25.21 5.94 -11.40
C ASN A 710 24.42 5.91 -10.05
N ALA A 711 24.81 5.00 -9.17
CA ALA A 711 24.19 4.79 -7.86
C ALA A 711 25.23 4.29 -6.84
N SER A 712 24.95 4.44 -5.55
CA SER A 712 25.87 4.09 -4.45
C SER A 712 25.17 3.25 -3.36
N PRO A 713 24.75 2.00 -3.68
CA PRO A 713 24.12 1.13 -2.70
C PRO A 713 25.10 0.67 -1.61
N THR A 714 24.55 0.30 -0.45
CA THR A 714 25.31 -0.31 0.66
C THR A 714 24.93 -1.78 0.81
N LEU A 715 25.92 -2.66 0.93
CA LEU A 715 25.75 -4.09 1.12
C LEU A 715 26.48 -4.54 2.38
N THR A 716 25.79 -5.21 3.30
CA THR A 716 26.38 -5.73 4.55
C THR A 716 25.97 -7.17 4.76
N GLY A 717 26.94 -8.06 4.92
CA GLY A 717 26.66 -9.48 5.19
C GLY A 717 25.96 -10.21 4.03
N CYS A 718 26.04 -9.69 2.81
CA CYS A 718 25.35 -10.26 1.65
C CYS A 718 26.16 -11.40 1.01
N SER A 719 25.47 -12.33 0.35
CA SER A 719 26.10 -13.42 -0.41
C SER A 719 25.69 -13.41 -1.87
N PHE A 720 26.64 -13.70 -2.75
CA PHE A 720 26.48 -13.85 -4.20
C PHE A 720 27.01 -15.22 -4.60
N THR A 721 26.11 -16.16 -4.89
CA THR A 721 26.47 -17.56 -5.11
C THR A 721 26.03 -18.04 -6.49
N GLY A 722 26.95 -18.60 -7.28
CA GLY A 722 26.60 -19.27 -8.53
C GLY A 722 25.94 -18.38 -9.59
N ASN A 723 26.10 -17.05 -9.51
CA ASN A 723 25.54 -16.15 -10.50
C ASN A 723 26.36 -16.20 -11.79
N MET A 724 25.67 -16.01 -12.91
CA MET A 724 26.23 -16.16 -14.25
C MET A 724 26.06 -14.87 -15.06
N ALA A 725 27.05 -14.54 -15.89
CA ALA A 725 26.85 -13.59 -16.98
C ALA A 725 27.33 -14.15 -18.33
N GLY A 726 26.44 -14.06 -19.32
CA GLY A 726 26.51 -14.86 -20.55
C GLY A 726 27.17 -14.22 -21.78
N GLY A 727 27.74 -13.02 -21.72
CA GLY A 727 28.18 -12.27 -22.91
C GLY A 727 29.68 -12.25 -23.21
N GLY A 728 30.05 -12.49 -24.46
CA GLY A 728 31.42 -12.47 -25.01
C GLY A 728 32.02 -11.08 -25.30
N GLY A 729 31.57 -10.02 -24.63
CA GLY A 729 32.11 -8.66 -24.73
C GLY A 729 33.03 -8.31 -23.55
N PHE A 730 34.14 -7.61 -23.82
CA PHE A 730 35.05 -7.12 -22.78
C PHE A 730 34.32 -6.17 -21.82
N GLY A 731 34.25 -6.52 -20.53
CA GLY A 731 33.80 -5.62 -19.46
C GLY A 731 32.37 -5.80 -18.92
N SER A 732 31.63 -6.87 -19.28
CA SER A 732 30.19 -6.97 -18.95
C SER A 732 29.77 -8.21 -18.14
N GLY A 733 30.67 -9.04 -17.64
CA GLY A 733 30.29 -10.41 -17.26
C GLY A 733 30.17 -10.77 -15.76
N ALA A 734 30.02 -9.83 -14.84
CA ALA A 734 30.15 -10.18 -13.41
C ALA A 734 28.85 -10.53 -12.69
N ALA A 735 28.96 -11.24 -11.56
CA ALA A 735 27.86 -11.37 -10.60
C ALA A 735 27.43 -10.00 -10.05
N ALA A 736 28.37 -9.09 -9.79
CA ALA A 736 28.10 -7.70 -9.45
C ALA A 736 28.87 -6.75 -10.39
N CYS A 737 28.18 -5.79 -11.00
CA CYS A 737 28.80 -4.83 -11.91
C CYS A 737 28.53 -3.39 -11.46
N PHE A 738 29.59 -2.59 -11.36
CA PHE A 738 29.57 -1.19 -10.92
C PHE A 738 30.08 -0.27 -12.03
N THR A 739 29.29 0.74 -12.41
CA THR A 739 29.64 1.66 -13.51
C THR A 739 29.10 3.08 -13.32
N SER A 740 29.56 3.99 -14.18
CA SER A 740 29.09 5.38 -14.30
C SER A 740 29.21 6.19 -13.00
N GLY A 741 30.36 6.16 -12.33
CA GLY A 741 30.68 7.02 -11.18
C GLY A 741 30.05 6.62 -9.83
N GLY A 742 29.39 5.47 -9.74
CA GLY A 742 28.82 4.97 -8.48
C GLY A 742 29.89 4.58 -7.42
N SER A 743 29.59 4.78 -6.14
CA SER A 743 30.49 4.48 -5.00
C SER A 743 29.84 3.53 -3.99
N ALA A 744 29.57 2.29 -4.43
CA ALA A 744 28.98 1.28 -3.56
C ALA A 744 29.91 0.90 -2.38
N THR A 745 29.33 0.64 -1.21
CA THR A 745 30.08 0.14 -0.04
C THR A 745 29.65 -1.28 0.28
N LEU A 746 30.61 -2.19 0.38
CA LEU A 746 30.38 -3.60 0.65
C LEU A 746 31.20 -4.04 1.86
N SER A 747 30.54 -4.62 2.86
CA SER A 747 31.18 -5.13 4.07
C SER A 747 30.73 -6.55 4.39
N ASN A 748 31.68 -7.40 4.79
CA ASN A 748 31.43 -8.79 5.19
C ASN A 748 30.63 -9.58 4.14
N CYS A 749 30.84 -9.30 2.85
CA CYS A 749 30.11 -9.96 1.77
C CYS A 749 30.88 -11.16 1.22
N VAL A 750 30.16 -12.16 0.73
CA VAL A 750 30.72 -13.38 0.14
C VAL A 750 30.34 -13.48 -1.32
N PHE A 751 31.33 -13.65 -2.20
CA PHE A 751 31.15 -13.94 -3.62
C PHE A 751 31.73 -15.33 -3.89
N SER A 752 30.86 -16.31 -4.11
CA SER A 752 31.26 -17.71 -4.27
C SER A 752 30.77 -18.33 -5.57
N SER A 753 31.65 -19.07 -6.25
CA SER A 753 31.29 -19.88 -7.42
C SER A 753 30.60 -19.11 -8.54
N ASN A 754 30.82 -17.79 -8.66
CA ASN A 754 30.25 -17.00 -9.75
C ASN A 754 31.05 -17.18 -11.03
N HIS A 755 30.36 -17.05 -12.18
CA HIS A 755 30.94 -17.32 -13.48
C HIS A 755 30.65 -16.20 -14.49
N SER A 756 31.72 -15.73 -15.15
CA SER A 756 31.67 -14.79 -16.25
C SER A 756 32.17 -15.43 -17.54
N GLY A 757 31.42 -15.30 -18.64
CA GLY A 757 31.91 -15.70 -19.96
C GLY A 757 33.11 -14.87 -20.44
N CYS A 758 33.29 -13.65 -19.93
CA CYS A 758 34.37 -12.75 -20.33
C CYS A 758 35.24 -12.35 -19.13
N CYS A 759 34.86 -11.34 -18.36
CA CYS A 759 35.71 -10.82 -17.28
C CYS A 759 34.96 -10.55 -15.98
N GLY A 760 35.71 -10.60 -14.87
CA GLY A 760 35.23 -10.35 -13.51
C GLY A 760 34.23 -11.40 -13.04
N GLY A 761 34.67 -12.62 -12.73
CA GLY A 761 33.74 -13.71 -12.36
C GLY A 761 32.78 -13.34 -11.24
N ALA A 762 33.27 -12.62 -10.22
CA ALA A 762 32.45 -12.04 -9.16
C ALA A 762 32.09 -10.57 -9.41
N VAL A 763 33.08 -9.73 -9.71
CA VAL A 763 32.92 -8.27 -9.76
C VAL A 763 33.57 -7.66 -11.00
N VAL A 764 32.85 -6.75 -11.63
CA VAL A 764 33.41 -5.81 -12.63
C VAL A 764 33.22 -4.38 -12.12
N VAL A 765 34.26 -3.56 -12.30
CA VAL A 765 34.22 -2.13 -12.00
C VAL A 765 34.71 -1.34 -13.22
N THR A 766 33.90 -0.39 -13.69
CA THR A 766 34.18 0.42 -14.88
C THR A 766 33.57 1.82 -14.78
N GLY A 767 33.72 2.65 -15.81
CA GLY A 767 33.00 3.91 -15.96
C GLY A 767 33.24 4.92 -14.83
N GLY A 768 34.45 4.94 -14.27
CA GLY A 768 34.81 5.86 -13.17
C GLY A 768 34.21 5.51 -11.80
N ALA A 769 33.59 4.34 -11.63
CA ALA A 769 33.08 3.90 -10.33
C ALA A 769 34.21 3.65 -9.31
N THR A 770 33.95 3.88 -8.02
CA THR A 770 34.95 3.73 -6.94
C THR A 770 34.40 2.93 -5.74
N PRO A 771 33.95 1.68 -5.94
CA PRO A 771 33.40 0.88 -4.87
C PRO A 771 34.45 0.52 -3.81
N ALA A 772 34.01 0.39 -2.57
CA ALA A 772 34.83 -0.01 -1.43
C ALA A 772 34.37 -1.36 -0.85
N PHE A 773 35.29 -2.31 -0.72
CA PHE A 773 35.09 -3.65 -0.19
C PHE A 773 35.87 -3.81 1.10
N SER A 774 35.21 -4.26 2.17
CA SER A 774 35.81 -4.46 3.49
C SER A 774 35.48 -5.85 4.04
N THR A 775 36.50 -6.62 4.38
CA THR A 775 36.33 -7.97 4.97
C THR A 775 35.49 -8.91 4.08
N CYS A 776 35.58 -8.75 2.75
CA CYS A 776 34.84 -9.57 1.80
C CYS A 776 35.62 -10.83 1.40
N LEU A 777 34.91 -11.91 1.08
CA LEU A 777 35.47 -13.17 0.58
C LEU A 777 35.08 -13.38 -0.88
N PHE A 778 36.07 -13.59 -1.75
CA PHE A 778 35.91 -13.96 -3.15
C PHE A 778 36.48 -15.36 -3.35
N GLN A 779 35.61 -16.37 -3.43
CA GLN A 779 36.00 -17.77 -3.44
C GLN A 779 35.52 -18.50 -4.69
N SER A 780 36.42 -19.23 -5.35
CA SER A 780 36.06 -20.15 -6.44
C SER A 780 35.29 -19.50 -7.60
N ASN A 781 35.49 -18.20 -7.82
CA ASN A 781 34.89 -17.50 -8.96
C ASN A 781 35.72 -17.74 -10.22
N SER A 782 35.07 -17.69 -11.38
CA SER A 782 35.73 -17.97 -12.65
C SER A 782 35.34 -16.99 -13.75
N ALA A 783 36.30 -16.67 -14.62
CA ALA A 783 36.07 -15.87 -15.82
C ALA A 783 36.74 -16.50 -17.05
N GLY A 784 36.06 -16.47 -18.19
CA GLY A 784 36.58 -17.04 -19.45
C GLY A 784 37.81 -16.31 -20.00
N CYS A 785 37.99 -15.02 -19.70
CA CYS A 785 39.08 -14.19 -20.20
C CYS A 785 39.91 -13.57 -19.07
N CYS A 786 39.31 -12.77 -18.19
CA CYS A 786 40.13 -11.94 -17.30
C CYS A 786 39.50 -11.63 -15.94
N GLY A 787 40.31 -11.65 -14.87
CA GLY A 787 39.85 -11.34 -13.51
C GLY A 787 38.89 -12.39 -12.97
N GLY A 788 39.39 -13.53 -12.49
CA GLY A 788 38.54 -14.64 -12.07
C GLY A 788 37.59 -14.28 -10.94
N ALA A 789 38.01 -13.40 -10.02
CA ALA A 789 37.11 -12.70 -9.12
C ALA A 789 36.78 -11.29 -9.61
N VAL A 790 37.78 -10.44 -9.84
CA VAL A 790 37.60 -8.99 -10.04
C VAL A 790 38.24 -8.52 -11.34
N ALA A 791 37.54 -7.70 -12.11
CA ALA A 791 38.12 -6.95 -13.22
C ALA A 791 37.87 -5.45 -13.08
N THR A 792 38.90 -4.63 -13.29
CA THR A 792 38.83 -3.15 -13.23
C THR A 792 39.24 -2.49 -14.54
N PHE A 793 38.50 -1.44 -14.93
CA PHE A 793 38.69 -0.69 -16.19
C PHE A 793 38.52 0.82 -15.98
N GLY A 794 39.61 1.59 -15.99
CA GLY A 794 39.60 3.06 -15.84
C GLY A 794 39.12 3.54 -14.47
N VAL A 795 39.45 2.82 -13.39
CA VAL A 795 38.83 3.03 -12.05
C VAL A 795 39.80 2.92 -10.88
N THR A 796 39.31 3.36 -9.71
CA THR A 796 40.00 3.28 -8.41
C THR A 796 39.10 2.58 -7.39
N ALA A 797 39.06 1.24 -7.43
CA ALA A 797 38.36 0.42 -6.44
C ALA A 797 39.21 0.23 -5.17
N GLN A 798 38.57 0.08 -4.01
CA GLN A 798 39.25 -0.12 -2.73
C GLN A 798 38.92 -1.49 -2.14
N PHE A 799 39.95 -2.24 -1.77
CA PHE A 799 39.83 -3.54 -1.10
C PHE A 799 40.60 -3.49 0.20
N GLN A 800 39.89 -3.67 1.31
CA GLN A 800 40.46 -3.69 2.65
C GLN A 800 40.15 -5.03 3.31
N ARG A 801 41.17 -5.75 3.75
CA ARG A 801 41.02 -7.01 4.51
C ARG A 801 40.19 -8.08 3.77
N CYS A 802 40.22 -8.05 2.45
CA CYS A 802 39.49 -9.00 1.61
C CYS A 802 40.33 -10.25 1.35
N ARG A 803 39.66 -11.37 1.04
CA ARG A 803 40.30 -12.64 0.72
C ARG A 803 39.87 -13.13 -0.66
N PHE A 804 40.83 -13.51 -1.49
CA PHE A 804 40.65 -14.06 -2.83
C PHE A 804 41.19 -15.48 -2.86
N VAL A 805 40.29 -16.46 -2.88
CA VAL A 805 40.65 -17.88 -2.69
C VAL A 805 40.21 -18.69 -3.90
N ALA A 806 41.13 -19.44 -4.51
CA ALA A 806 40.85 -20.41 -5.56
C ALA A 806 40.06 -19.87 -6.77
N ASN A 807 40.26 -18.60 -7.15
CA ASN A 807 39.61 -18.01 -8.32
C ASN A 807 40.42 -18.32 -9.60
N ALA A 808 39.73 -18.40 -10.74
CA ALA A 808 40.35 -18.83 -12.00
C ALA A 808 39.99 -17.94 -13.19
N ALA A 809 40.98 -17.59 -14.01
CA ALA A 809 40.76 -16.92 -15.31
C ALA A 809 41.93 -17.18 -16.27
N ASN A 810 41.79 -16.76 -17.53
CA ASN A 810 42.93 -16.78 -18.45
C ASN A 810 44.01 -15.76 -18.03
N PHE A 811 43.62 -14.57 -17.58
CA PHE A 811 44.52 -13.53 -17.09
C PHE A 811 44.04 -12.98 -15.74
N GLY A 812 44.92 -12.90 -14.73
CA GLY A 812 44.51 -12.40 -13.42
C GLY A 812 43.54 -13.36 -12.73
N GLY A 813 44.04 -14.51 -12.25
CA GLY A 813 43.19 -15.55 -11.64
C GLY A 813 42.31 -15.02 -10.51
N ALA A 814 42.85 -14.13 -9.66
CA ALA A 814 42.02 -13.33 -8.74
C ALA A 814 41.55 -12.02 -9.38
N MET A 815 42.48 -11.16 -9.79
CA MET A 815 42.17 -9.80 -10.21
C MET A 815 42.94 -9.35 -11.44
N TRP A 816 42.22 -8.74 -12.37
CA TRP A 816 42.76 -8.10 -13.57
C TRP A 816 42.48 -6.60 -13.58
N ASN A 817 43.52 -5.82 -13.89
CA ASN A 817 43.48 -4.37 -13.98
C ASN A 817 43.90 -3.95 -15.38
N ALA A 818 43.01 -3.22 -16.06
CA ALA A 818 43.22 -2.70 -17.40
C ALA A 818 42.72 -1.26 -17.49
N ASP A 819 43.06 -0.60 -18.60
CA ASP A 819 42.74 0.80 -18.92
C ASP A 819 42.99 1.75 -17.74
N PRO A 820 44.12 2.47 -17.69
CA PRO A 820 44.73 3.01 -16.47
C PRO A 820 43.90 2.93 -15.17
N SER A 821 43.95 1.77 -14.51
CA SER A 821 43.28 1.52 -13.22
C SER A 821 44.31 1.47 -12.08
N SER A 822 43.92 2.00 -10.93
CA SER A 822 44.79 2.10 -9.76
C SER A 822 44.07 1.64 -8.47
N PRO A 823 43.61 0.38 -8.40
CA PRO A 823 42.93 -0.10 -7.19
C PRO A 823 43.88 -0.08 -5.98
N ARG A 824 43.33 0.21 -4.80
CA ARG A 824 44.03 0.16 -3.51
C ARG A 824 43.67 -1.15 -2.82
N ILE A 825 44.67 -1.98 -2.54
CA ILE A 825 44.52 -3.32 -1.97
C ILE A 825 45.32 -3.37 -0.68
N ASP A 826 44.63 -3.42 0.47
CA ASP A 826 45.23 -3.22 1.77
C ASP A 826 44.82 -4.33 2.75
N GLY A 827 45.78 -4.99 3.39
CA GLY A 827 45.48 -6.06 4.33
C GLY A 827 44.86 -7.31 3.68
N CYS A 828 45.01 -7.52 2.38
CA CYS A 828 44.29 -8.56 1.64
C CYS A 828 45.09 -9.86 1.50
N GLY A 829 44.40 -10.97 1.28
CA GLY A 829 45.01 -12.29 1.04
C GLY A 829 44.60 -12.89 -0.30
N PHE A 830 45.56 -13.39 -1.06
CA PHE A 830 45.36 -14.07 -2.34
C PHE A 830 45.93 -15.49 -2.26
N PHE A 831 45.04 -16.48 -2.22
CA PHE A 831 45.38 -17.87 -1.92
C PHE A 831 44.94 -18.79 -3.06
N GLY A 832 45.88 -19.52 -3.66
CA GLY A 832 45.57 -20.61 -4.59
C GLY A 832 44.83 -20.19 -5.87
N ASN A 833 44.99 -18.95 -6.35
CA ASN A 833 44.32 -18.47 -7.55
C ASN A 833 45.08 -18.89 -8.83
N ASP A 834 44.34 -19.21 -9.89
CA ASP A 834 44.87 -19.77 -11.12
C ASP A 834 44.66 -18.84 -12.33
N GLY A 835 45.76 -18.39 -12.93
CA GLY A 835 45.79 -17.70 -14.21
C GLY A 835 46.26 -18.66 -15.30
N ALA A 836 45.54 -18.82 -16.40
CA ALA A 836 45.99 -19.71 -17.47
C ALA A 836 47.26 -19.17 -18.16
N PHE A 837 47.29 -17.88 -18.53
CA PHE A 837 48.34 -17.27 -19.35
C PHE A 837 49.11 -16.16 -18.65
N GLY A 838 48.68 -15.69 -17.49
CA GLY A 838 49.49 -14.76 -16.69
C GLY A 838 48.78 -14.10 -15.52
N GLY A 839 49.51 -13.90 -14.42
CA GLY A 839 49.00 -13.30 -13.20
C GLY A 839 48.07 -14.25 -12.45
N GLY A 840 48.63 -15.22 -11.71
CA GLY A 840 47.83 -16.16 -10.93
C GLY A 840 46.94 -15.45 -9.91
N ALA A 841 47.49 -14.53 -9.14
CA ALA A 841 46.70 -13.59 -8.32
C ALA A 841 46.39 -12.30 -9.08
N LEU A 842 47.41 -11.49 -9.38
CA LEU A 842 47.24 -10.14 -9.92
C LEU A 842 47.75 -10.00 -11.35
N HIS A 843 47.04 -9.23 -12.16
CA HIS A 843 47.51 -8.87 -13.49
C HIS A 843 47.22 -7.40 -13.76
N ALA A 844 48.27 -6.64 -14.13
CA ALA A 844 48.18 -5.22 -14.47
C ALA A 844 48.60 -4.97 -15.91
N SER A 845 47.77 -4.27 -16.67
CA SER A 845 48.00 -4.01 -18.09
C SER A 845 47.71 -2.56 -18.48
N ASN A 846 48.32 -2.08 -19.56
CA ASN A 846 48.01 -0.78 -20.19
C ASN A 846 48.13 0.43 -19.24
N GLY A 847 49.27 0.56 -18.54
CA GLY A 847 49.54 1.72 -17.68
C GLY A 847 48.84 1.68 -16.32
N CYS A 848 48.41 0.51 -15.85
CA CYS A 848 47.83 0.36 -14.52
C CYS A 848 48.86 0.51 -13.40
N ALA A 849 48.45 1.06 -12.26
CA ALA A 849 49.31 1.28 -11.09
C ALA A 849 48.60 0.87 -9.78
N PRO A 850 48.28 -0.42 -9.58
CA PRO A 850 47.66 -0.87 -8.34
C PRO A 850 48.63 -0.71 -7.16
N ILE A 851 48.09 -0.34 -6.00
CA ILE A 851 48.85 -0.18 -4.75
C ILE A 851 48.44 -1.31 -3.81
N VAL A 852 49.38 -2.21 -3.54
CA VAL A 852 49.18 -3.39 -2.68
C VAL A 852 49.99 -3.21 -1.41
N THR A 853 49.30 -3.21 -0.26
CA THR A 853 49.89 -2.97 1.06
C THR A 853 49.48 -4.03 2.06
N SER A 854 50.37 -4.38 2.98
CA SER A 854 50.05 -5.28 4.10
C SER A 854 49.39 -6.60 3.65
N SER A 855 49.79 -7.17 2.51
CA SER A 855 49.02 -8.23 1.84
C SER A 855 49.81 -9.51 1.63
N VAL A 856 49.12 -10.64 1.64
CA VAL A 856 49.66 -11.99 1.41
C VAL A 856 49.26 -12.48 0.02
N LEU A 857 50.22 -12.99 -0.74
CA LEU A 857 50.00 -13.69 -2.00
C LEU A 857 50.67 -15.06 -1.91
N SER A 858 49.88 -16.11 -1.67
CA SER A 858 50.39 -17.46 -1.44
C SER A 858 49.79 -18.50 -2.39
N GLY A 859 50.63 -19.39 -2.90
CA GLY A 859 50.19 -20.55 -3.67
C GLY A 859 49.49 -20.25 -5.02
N ASN A 860 49.60 -19.03 -5.54
CA ASN A 860 48.95 -18.66 -6.81
C ASN A 860 49.74 -19.16 -8.01
N ARG A 861 49.05 -19.56 -9.09
CA ARG A 861 49.67 -20.27 -10.21
C ARG A 861 49.36 -19.62 -11.56
N SER A 862 50.38 -19.54 -12.39
CA SER A 862 50.27 -19.22 -13.82
C SER A 862 50.54 -20.50 -14.62
N LEU A 863 49.47 -21.17 -15.06
CA LEU A 863 49.50 -22.56 -15.54
C LEU A 863 50.25 -22.73 -16.88
N GLN A 864 50.17 -21.73 -17.75
CA GLN A 864 50.76 -21.70 -19.10
C GLN A 864 51.37 -20.32 -19.38
N GLY A 865 51.81 -19.61 -18.34
CA GLY A 865 52.17 -18.20 -18.46
C GLY A 865 53.27 -17.75 -17.52
N PHE A 866 53.25 -16.45 -17.25
CA PHE A 866 54.21 -15.74 -16.41
C PHE A 866 53.54 -15.19 -15.15
N GLY A 867 54.30 -14.94 -14.08
CA GLY A 867 53.83 -14.24 -12.89
C GLY A 867 52.75 -15.00 -12.12
N GLY A 868 53.13 -15.97 -11.29
CA GLY A 868 52.18 -16.65 -10.41
C GLY A 868 51.54 -15.70 -9.39
N ALA A 869 52.34 -14.86 -8.73
CA ALA A 869 51.81 -13.82 -7.84
C ALA A 869 51.30 -12.61 -8.64
N ALA A 870 52.11 -12.08 -9.56
CA ALA A 870 51.73 -10.93 -10.36
C ALA A 870 52.36 -10.91 -11.76
N TYR A 871 51.57 -10.47 -12.75
CA TYR A 871 52.05 -10.21 -14.11
C TYR A 871 51.71 -8.77 -14.54
N ASN A 872 52.73 -8.01 -14.95
CA ASN A 872 52.62 -6.62 -15.33
C ASN A 872 53.06 -6.41 -16.78
N LEU A 873 52.24 -5.74 -17.59
CA LEU A 873 52.57 -5.41 -18.98
C LEU A 873 52.10 -4.01 -19.39
N GLY A 874 52.61 -3.55 -20.53
CA GLY A 874 52.10 -2.36 -21.22
C GLY A 874 52.32 -1.06 -20.46
N GLY A 875 53.51 -0.85 -19.89
CA GLY A 875 53.86 0.38 -19.17
C GLY A 875 53.24 0.49 -17.77
N SER A 876 52.79 -0.62 -17.19
CA SER A 876 52.20 -0.64 -15.84
C SER A 876 53.25 -0.37 -14.74
N ALA A 877 52.82 0.06 -13.57
CA ALA A 877 53.68 0.47 -12.46
C ALA A 877 53.09 0.13 -11.07
N PRO A 878 52.82 -1.15 -10.75
CA PRO A 878 52.36 -1.54 -9.41
C PRO A 878 53.37 -1.28 -8.30
N THR A 879 52.83 -1.04 -7.10
CA THR A 879 53.60 -0.92 -5.86
C THR A 879 53.17 -2.01 -4.89
N TYR A 880 54.16 -2.73 -4.35
CA TYR A 880 54.00 -3.73 -3.30
C TYR A 880 54.79 -3.28 -2.08
N ALA A 881 54.09 -2.92 -1.01
CA ALA A 881 54.70 -2.49 0.24
C ALA A 881 54.24 -3.37 1.40
N ASN A 882 55.17 -3.83 2.23
CA ASN A 882 54.85 -4.69 3.36
C ASN A 882 54.00 -5.91 2.93
N CYS A 883 54.42 -6.60 1.89
CA CYS A 883 53.72 -7.77 1.35
C CYS A 883 54.55 -9.04 1.52
N SER A 884 53.88 -10.19 1.63
CA SER A 884 54.52 -11.51 1.63
C SER A 884 54.02 -12.30 0.43
N MET A 885 54.91 -12.59 -0.52
CA MET A 885 54.66 -13.36 -1.73
C MET A 885 55.39 -14.69 -1.62
N SER A 886 54.66 -15.74 -1.31
CA SER A 886 55.25 -17.05 -1.03
C SER A 886 54.71 -18.14 -1.95
N ARG A 887 55.57 -19.05 -2.39
CA ARG A 887 55.15 -20.31 -3.04
C ARG A 887 54.22 -20.17 -4.24
N ASN A 888 54.28 -19.03 -4.94
CA ASN A 888 53.58 -18.84 -6.19
C ASN A 888 54.38 -19.49 -7.33
N SER A 889 53.71 -20.00 -8.37
CA SER A 889 54.38 -20.76 -9.44
C SER A 889 54.00 -20.26 -10.83
N ALA A 890 54.94 -20.29 -11.78
CA ALA A 890 54.66 -20.02 -13.19
C ALA A 890 55.40 -20.99 -14.12
N THR A 891 54.73 -21.40 -15.20
CA THR A 891 55.28 -22.40 -16.14
C THR A 891 56.37 -21.83 -17.06
N PHE A 892 56.36 -20.54 -17.40
CA PHE A 892 57.32 -19.97 -18.36
C PHE A 892 58.23 -18.87 -17.80
N GLY A 893 58.02 -18.41 -16.56
CA GLY A 893 58.83 -17.35 -15.98
C GLY A 893 58.77 -17.30 -14.47
N ALA A 894 58.85 -16.09 -13.91
CA ALA A 894 58.83 -15.85 -12.48
C ALA A 894 57.51 -16.35 -11.86
N GLY A 895 57.62 -17.18 -10.83
CA GLY A 895 56.49 -17.56 -9.99
C GLY A 895 55.98 -16.39 -9.15
N GLY A 896 56.86 -15.48 -8.74
CA GLY A 896 56.49 -14.27 -8.01
C GLY A 896 55.96 -13.20 -8.97
N ILE A 897 56.77 -12.18 -9.24
CA ILE A 897 56.41 -11.05 -10.10
C ILE A 897 57.13 -11.16 -11.44
N TRP A 898 56.38 -11.03 -12.53
CA TRP A 898 56.92 -10.82 -13.87
C TRP A 898 56.48 -9.46 -14.41
N SER A 899 57.43 -8.62 -14.82
CA SER A 899 57.13 -7.32 -15.43
C SER A 899 57.75 -7.23 -16.84
N ASP A 900 56.88 -7.02 -17.83
CA ASP A 900 57.24 -6.89 -19.25
C ASP A 900 56.97 -5.47 -19.74
N ALA A 901 58.02 -4.78 -20.22
CA ALA A 901 57.95 -3.38 -20.65
C ALA A 901 57.21 -2.48 -19.63
N SER A 902 57.39 -2.80 -18.34
CA SER A 902 56.65 -2.26 -17.20
C SER A 902 57.58 -2.13 -16.01
N SER A 903 57.18 -1.30 -15.04
CA SER A 903 57.93 -1.09 -13.81
C SER A 903 57.24 -1.76 -12.61
N CYS A 904 57.97 -2.08 -11.55
CA CYS A 904 57.34 -2.44 -10.27
C CYS A 904 58.18 -1.98 -9.08
N GLN A 905 57.51 -1.66 -7.97
CA GLN A 905 58.16 -1.30 -6.72
C GLN A 905 57.89 -2.38 -5.67
N LEU A 906 58.94 -2.81 -4.98
CA LEU A 906 58.88 -3.76 -3.89
C LEU A 906 59.59 -3.16 -2.66
N ALA A 907 58.83 -2.89 -1.60
CA ALA A 907 59.32 -2.21 -0.41
C ALA A 907 58.92 -2.97 0.85
N ASN A 908 59.82 -3.11 1.84
CA ASN A 908 59.53 -3.80 3.10
C ASN A 908 58.87 -5.17 2.93
N SER A 909 59.16 -5.89 1.84
CA SER A 909 58.37 -7.05 1.42
C SER A 909 59.22 -8.31 1.35
N ILE A 910 58.54 -9.47 1.34
CA ILE A 910 59.16 -10.78 1.23
C ILE A 910 58.67 -11.45 -0.06
N ALA A 911 59.61 -11.87 -0.92
CA ALA A 911 59.38 -12.73 -2.07
C ALA A 911 60.21 -14.01 -1.90
N TRP A 912 59.55 -15.09 -1.53
CA TRP A 912 60.22 -16.31 -1.07
C TRP A 912 59.55 -17.58 -1.62
N GLU A 913 60.33 -18.59 -1.94
CA GLU A 913 59.87 -19.90 -2.42
C GLU A 913 58.94 -19.86 -3.64
N ASN A 914 58.86 -18.73 -4.36
CA ASN A 914 58.18 -18.69 -5.63
C ASN A 914 59.00 -19.48 -6.66
N SER A 915 58.33 -20.16 -7.58
CA SER A 915 58.96 -21.13 -8.50
C SER A 915 58.68 -20.83 -9.96
N GLY A 916 59.71 -21.03 -10.78
CA GLY A 916 59.63 -20.98 -12.24
C GLY A 916 60.46 -22.11 -12.88
N PRO A 917 60.66 -22.09 -14.21
CA PRO A 917 61.45 -23.11 -14.93
C PRO A 917 62.86 -23.35 -14.37
N GLY A 918 63.46 -22.32 -13.76
CA GLY A 918 64.80 -22.36 -13.18
C GLY A 918 64.86 -22.70 -11.69
N GLY A 919 63.76 -23.13 -11.06
CA GLY A 919 63.69 -23.36 -9.61
C GLY A 919 63.21 -22.14 -8.83
N THR A 920 63.84 -21.83 -7.69
CA THR A 920 63.41 -20.79 -6.73
C THR A 920 64.41 -19.63 -6.56
N ASP A 921 65.34 -19.45 -7.49
CA ASP A 921 66.34 -18.37 -7.42
C ASP A 921 65.72 -16.99 -7.69
N GLN A 922 66.50 -15.91 -7.64
CA GLN A 922 66.02 -14.53 -7.82
C GLN A 922 65.11 -14.34 -9.04
N PRO A 923 65.38 -14.90 -10.24
CA PRO A 923 64.48 -14.77 -11.39
C PRO A 923 63.10 -15.41 -11.16
N ALA A 924 62.99 -16.43 -10.30
CA ALA A 924 61.71 -17.03 -9.94
C ALA A 924 60.89 -16.11 -9.01
N GLN A 925 61.55 -15.25 -8.24
CA GLN A 925 60.91 -14.29 -7.35
C GLN A 925 60.47 -13.02 -8.08
N LEU A 926 61.36 -12.44 -8.89
CA LEU A 926 61.13 -11.20 -9.61
C LEU A 926 61.94 -11.19 -10.91
N THR A 927 61.25 -11.04 -12.06
CA THR A 927 61.88 -10.87 -13.37
C THR A 927 61.34 -9.63 -14.08
N ILE A 928 62.26 -8.85 -14.66
CA ILE A 928 61.96 -7.64 -15.44
C ILE A 928 62.53 -7.81 -16.85
N VAL A 929 61.72 -7.59 -17.88
CA VAL A 929 62.11 -7.74 -19.29
C VAL A 929 61.71 -6.54 -20.16
N ASN A 930 62.24 -6.52 -21.38
CA ASN A 930 61.87 -5.57 -22.45
C ASN A 930 61.92 -4.09 -22.04
N GLY A 931 62.96 -3.70 -21.30
CA GLY A 931 63.19 -2.32 -20.89
C GLY A 931 62.36 -1.84 -19.69
N GLY A 932 61.67 -2.75 -19.00
CA GLY A 932 61.07 -2.47 -17.70
C GLY A 932 62.09 -2.14 -16.60
N THR A 933 61.60 -1.72 -15.44
CA THR A 933 62.45 -1.39 -14.27
C THR A 933 61.91 -1.98 -12.97
N ALA A 934 62.78 -2.20 -11.98
CA ALA A 934 62.36 -2.54 -10.63
C ALA A 934 63.02 -1.58 -9.62
N ILE A 935 62.26 -1.22 -8.60
CA ILE A 935 62.79 -0.56 -7.41
C ILE A 935 62.53 -1.50 -6.24
N VAL A 936 63.57 -2.18 -5.77
CA VAL A 936 63.48 -3.14 -4.66
C VAL A 936 64.23 -2.57 -3.47
N ASN A 937 63.56 -2.26 -2.38
CA ASN A 937 64.19 -1.68 -1.20
C ASN A 937 63.72 -2.39 0.07
N TYR A 938 64.64 -2.58 1.02
CA TYR A 938 64.37 -3.21 2.31
C TYR A 938 63.51 -4.46 2.15
N SER A 939 63.87 -5.36 1.23
CA SER A 939 63.04 -6.53 0.92
C SER A 939 63.85 -7.83 0.93
N TYR A 940 63.19 -8.92 1.32
CA TYR A 940 63.73 -10.27 1.24
C TYR A 940 63.39 -10.88 -0.11
N VAL A 941 64.40 -11.25 -0.88
CA VAL A 941 64.23 -11.88 -2.19
C VAL A 941 65.11 -13.12 -2.22
N GLN A 942 64.50 -14.30 -2.36
CA GLN A 942 65.28 -15.55 -2.41
C GLN A 942 66.30 -15.51 -3.56
N GLY A 943 67.55 -15.86 -3.25
CA GLY A 943 68.65 -15.83 -4.21
C GLY A 943 69.11 -14.42 -4.63
N TRP A 944 68.80 -13.39 -3.84
CA TRP A 944 69.16 -12.00 -4.17
C TRP A 944 70.64 -11.81 -4.51
N THR A 945 70.92 -11.38 -5.74
CA THR A 945 72.27 -11.10 -6.27
C THR A 945 72.63 -9.61 -6.29
N GLY A 946 71.67 -8.71 -6.03
CA GLY A 946 71.85 -7.27 -6.18
C GLY A 946 71.69 -6.73 -7.61
N SER A 947 71.50 -7.60 -8.60
CA SER A 947 71.42 -7.22 -10.03
C SER A 947 70.26 -6.30 -10.40
N LEU A 948 69.19 -6.28 -9.60
CA LEU A 948 68.03 -5.40 -9.78
C LEU A 948 68.17 -4.05 -9.05
N GLY A 949 69.32 -3.80 -8.40
CA GLY A 949 69.60 -2.56 -7.69
C GLY A 949 68.83 -2.39 -6.37
N GLY A 950 68.77 -1.15 -5.89
CA GLY A 950 68.11 -0.80 -4.62
C GLY A 950 68.96 -1.07 -3.36
N VAL A 951 68.38 -0.82 -2.19
CA VAL A 951 69.12 -0.81 -0.90
C VAL A 951 68.43 -1.66 0.17
N GLY A 952 69.20 -2.19 1.13
CA GLY A 952 68.66 -2.90 2.30
C GLY A 952 68.06 -4.28 2.02
N ASN A 953 68.31 -4.86 0.83
CA ASN A 953 67.74 -6.15 0.43
C ASN A 953 68.56 -7.34 0.95
N SER A 954 67.91 -8.48 1.15
CA SER A 954 68.53 -9.69 1.71
C SER A 954 68.14 -10.96 0.96
N ALA A 955 69.10 -11.89 0.86
CA ALA A 955 68.90 -13.25 0.37
C ALA A 955 68.69 -14.27 1.51
N THR A 956 68.71 -13.84 2.77
CA THR A 956 68.59 -14.74 3.93
C THR A 956 67.14 -15.21 4.10
N ALA A 957 66.94 -16.45 4.56
CA ALA A 957 65.59 -16.97 4.76
C ALA A 957 64.80 -16.14 5.81
N PRO A 958 63.54 -15.79 5.52
CA PRO A 958 62.68 -15.00 6.41
C PRO A 958 62.07 -15.82 7.55
N GLN A 959 62.16 -17.16 7.53
CA GLN A 959 61.69 -18.07 8.60
C GLN A 959 60.22 -17.84 9.00
N PHE A 960 59.29 -18.39 8.22
CA PHE A 960 57.86 -18.36 8.53
C PHE A 960 57.46 -19.48 9.50
N VAL A 961 56.47 -19.24 10.36
CA VAL A 961 55.97 -20.20 11.37
C VAL A 961 55.51 -21.51 10.73
N ASP A 962 54.56 -21.44 9.79
CA ASP A 962 54.03 -22.61 9.10
C ASP A 962 53.51 -22.23 7.69
N PRO A 963 54.37 -22.20 6.67
CA PRO A 963 54.02 -21.73 5.33
C PRO A 963 52.86 -22.46 4.63
N LEU A 964 52.48 -23.64 5.10
CA LEU A 964 51.39 -24.45 4.54
C LEU A 964 50.13 -24.44 5.41
N GLY A 965 50.17 -23.74 6.54
CA GLY A 965 49.08 -23.71 7.48
C GLY A 965 48.78 -25.05 8.15
N ALA A 966 47.75 -25.02 8.98
CA ALA A 966 47.33 -26.16 9.79
C ALA A 966 46.83 -27.35 8.96
N ASP A 967 46.30 -27.10 7.75
CA ASP A 967 45.80 -28.12 6.85
C ASP A 967 46.89 -28.78 5.97
N ASN A 968 48.12 -28.27 6.00
CA ASN A 968 49.24 -28.68 5.15
C ASN A 968 48.94 -28.58 3.63
N VAL A 969 47.97 -27.76 3.23
CA VAL A 969 47.60 -27.54 1.83
C VAL A 969 48.06 -26.15 1.43
N LEU A 970 48.94 -26.08 0.42
CA LEU A 970 49.38 -24.80 -0.11
C LEU A 970 48.21 -24.00 -0.71
N GLY A 971 48.18 -22.70 -0.44
CA GLY A 971 47.30 -21.76 -1.12
C GLY A 971 45.88 -21.77 -0.54
N THR A 972 45.78 -22.10 0.74
CA THR A 972 44.56 -22.02 1.55
C THR A 972 44.67 -20.84 2.51
N ILE A 973 43.55 -20.53 3.16
CA ILE A 973 43.41 -19.35 4.02
C ILE A 973 44.24 -19.42 5.31
N ASP A 974 44.70 -20.62 5.66
CA ASP A 974 45.48 -20.91 6.85
C ASP A 974 46.99 -20.94 6.61
N ASP A 975 47.47 -20.72 5.36
CA ASP A 975 48.88 -20.45 5.06
C ASP A 975 49.46 -19.41 6.04
N ASP A 976 50.36 -19.84 6.93
CA ASP A 976 50.85 -19.03 8.04
C ASP A 976 52.24 -18.45 7.75
N LEU A 977 52.21 -17.27 7.12
CA LEU A 977 53.41 -16.48 6.81
C LEU A 977 53.81 -15.53 7.93
N ARG A 978 53.37 -15.75 9.18
CA ARG A 978 53.91 -15.04 10.34
C ARG A 978 55.40 -15.38 10.52
N LEU A 979 56.15 -14.43 11.05
CA LEU A 979 57.58 -14.59 11.30
C LEU A 979 57.82 -15.41 12.58
N MET A 980 58.76 -16.35 12.53
CA MET A 980 59.31 -16.97 13.75
C MET A 980 60.10 -15.93 14.54
N LEU A 981 60.19 -16.06 15.88
CA LEU A 981 60.97 -15.15 16.74
C LEU A 981 62.45 -14.99 16.29
N THR A 982 63.04 -16.01 15.69
CA THR A 982 64.42 -15.98 15.18
C THR A 982 64.55 -15.35 13.80
N SER A 983 63.45 -14.89 13.22
CA SER A 983 63.42 -14.37 11.87
C SER A 983 64.29 -13.12 11.75
N PRO A 984 65.18 -13.05 10.74
CA PRO A 984 65.93 -11.84 10.49
C PRO A 984 65.05 -10.71 9.92
N ALA A 985 63.78 -11.00 9.58
CA ALA A 985 62.85 -10.03 9.02
C ALA A 985 62.18 -9.14 10.09
N ILE A 986 62.31 -9.52 11.37
CA ILE A 986 61.82 -8.74 12.51
C ILE A 986 62.69 -7.48 12.71
N ASP A 987 62.06 -6.34 13.00
CA ASP A 987 62.67 -5.02 13.28
C ASP A 987 63.71 -4.58 12.24
N SER A 988 63.47 -4.93 10.96
CA SER A 988 64.47 -4.82 9.90
C SER A 988 64.02 -4.02 8.67
N GLY A 989 62.82 -3.47 8.70
CA GLY A 989 62.24 -2.69 7.60
C GLY A 989 62.62 -1.22 7.62
N ASN A 990 61.97 -0.44 6.77
CA ASN A 990 62.12 1.01 6.70
C ASN A 990 60.78 1.72 6.88
N ASN A 991 60.64 2.45 7.99
CA ASN A 991 59.38 3.09 8.37
C ASN A 991 58.91 4.15 7.37
N SER A 992 59.83 4.79 6.64
CA SER A 992 59.50 5.78 5.62
C SER A 992 58.91 5.18 4.34
N LEU A 993 59.06 3.87 4.15
CA LEU A 993 58.51 3.13 3.01
C LEU A 993 57.15 2.48 3.31
N VAL A 994 56.66 2.56 4.55
CA VAL A 994 55.29 2.15 4.90
C VAL A 994 54.34 3.20 4.34
N PRO A 995 53.38 2.83 3.47
CA PRO A 995 52.46 3.79 2.87
C PRO A 995 51.61 4.51 3.92
N ALA A 996 51.34 5.80 3.68
CA ALA A 996 50.54 6.60 4.60
C ALA A 996 49.16 5.96 4.86
N GLY A 997 48.82 5.79 6.13
CA GLY A 997 47.57 5.16 6.57
C GLY A 997 47.61 3.62 6.74
N ALA A 998 48.70 2.94 6.36
CA ALA A 998 48.88 1.50 6.61
C ALA A 998 49.38 1.24 8.04
N THR A 999 48.54 1.50 9.05
CA THR A 999 48.89 1.35 10.48
C THR A 999 48.71 -0.07 11.01
N LEU A 1000 48.07 -0.94 10.24
CA LEU A 1000 47.79 -2.32 10.60
C LEU A 1000 48.47 -3.29 9.61
N ASP A 1001 48.81 -4.46 10.12
CA ASP A 1001 49.29 -5.61 9.35
C ASP A 1001 48.12 -6.43 8.75
N VAL A 1002 48.43 -7.51 8.05
CA VAL A 1002 47.41 -8.37 7.44
C VAL A 1002 46.48 -9.04 8.47
N ALA A 1003 46.99 -9.35 9.67
CA ALA A 1003 46.18 -9.89 10.77
C ALA A 1003 45.27 -8.83 11.40
N GLY A 1004 45.52 -7.53 11.14
CA GLY A 1004 44.78 -6.41 11.72
C GLY A 1004 45.38 -5.92 13.03
N LEU A 1005 46.63 -6.25 13.26
CA LEU A 1005 47.41 -5.90 14.44
C LEU A 1005 48.29 -4.69 14.12
N PRO A 1006 48.71 -3.89 15.10
CA PRO A 1006 49.54 -2.70 14.86
C PRO A 1006 50.84 -3.06 14.12
N ARG A 1007 51.23 -2.19 13.17
CA ARG A 1007 52.42 -2.37 12.33
C ARG A 1007 53.72 -1.77 12.89
N PHE A 1008 53.67 -0.99 13.96
CA PHE A 1008 54.88 -0.44 14.58
C PHE A 1008 54.99 -1.02 15.97
N VAL A 1009 55.55 -2.23 16.06
CA VAL A 1009 55.67 -3.00 17.30
C VAL A 1009 57.09 -3.49 17.42
N ASP A 1010 57.74 -3.14 18.54
CA ASP A 1010 59.11 -3.53 18.85
C ASP A 1010 59.16 -4.98 19.32
N ALA A 1011 60.12 -5.77 18.83
CA ALA A 1011 60.44 -7.07 19.41
C ALA A 1011 61.68 -6.93 20.32
N PRO A 1012 61.52 -6.84 21.66
CA PRO A 1012 62.60 -6.38 22.55
C PRO A 1012 63.86 -7.26 22.58
N CYS A 1013 63.75 -8.50 22.09
CA CYS A 1013 64.83 -9.48 22.01
C CYS A 1013 65.52 -9.53 20.63
N VAL A 1014 65.02 -8.78 19.65
CA VAL A 1014 65.59 -8.69 18.30
C VAL A 1014 66.28 -7.34 18.17
N ALA A 1015 67.44 -7.32 17.51
CA ALA A 1015 68.14 -6.07 17.29
C ALA A 1015 67.51 -5.28 16.14
N ASP A 1016 67.12 -4.04 16.40
CA ASP A 1016 66.71 -3.05 15.39
C ASP A 1016 67.79 -2.91 14.31
N SER A 1017 67.54 -3.51 13.15
CA SER A 1017 68.45 -3.48 11.99
C SER A 1017 67.91 -2.63 10.83
N GLY A 1018 66.67 -2.16 10.96
CA GLY A 1018 66.00 -1.31 9.99
C GLY A 1018 66.28 0.19 10.15
N VAL A 1019 65.48 1.00 9.46
CA VAL A 1019 65.68 2.46 9.40
C VAL A 1019 64.37 3.21 9.64
N GLY A 1020 64.37 4.09 10.64
CA GLY A 1020 63.21 4.89 10.99
C GLY A 1020 63.18 5.23 12.48
N PRO A 1021 62.18 6.02 12.93
CA PRO A 1021 61.92 6.20 14.35
C PRO A 1021 61.41 4.88 14.94
N LEU A 1022 61.91 4.48 16.12
CA LEU A 1022 61.41 3.30 16.83
C LEU A 1022 59.91 3.44 17.19
N PRO A 1023 59.12 2.36 17.18
CA PRO A 1023 59.49 0.99 16.77
C PRO A 1023 59.76 0.84 15.26
N VAL A 1024 60.72 0.01 14.88
CA VAL A 1024 61.01 -0.30 13.46
C VAL A 1024 59.97 -1.31 12.96
N VAL A 1025 59.52 -1.14 11.71
CA VAL A 1025 58.56 -2.06 11.08
C VAL A 1025 59.23 -3.37 10.64
N ASP A 1026 58.52 -4.47 10.72
CA ASP A 1026 58.90 -5.72 10.11
C ASP A 1026 58.80 -5.70 8.58
N ARG A 1027 59.58 -6.58 7.95
CA ARG A 1027 59.45 -6.83 6.51
C ARG A 1027 58.44 -7.94 6.28
N GLY A 1028 57.49 -7.69 5.39
CA GLY A 1028 56.42 -8.63 5.03
C GLY A 1028 55.03 -8.14 5.43
N ALA A 1029 54.05 -9.02 5.19
CA ALA A 1029 52.63 -8.75 5.44
C ALA A 1029 52.26 -8.73 6.92
N HIS A 1030 52.95 -9.54 7.73
CA HIS A 1030 52.73 -9.67 9.17
C HIS A 1030 53.75 -8.83 9.93
N GLU A 1031 53.28 -8.21 11.01
CA GLU A 1031 54.15 -7.67 12.04
C GLU A 1031 54.30 -8.75 13.13
N PHE A 1032 55.52 -9.02 13.56
CA PHE A 1032 55.78 -9.88 14.70
C PHE A 1032 55.12 -9.25 15.91
N GLN A 1033 54.11 -9.93 16.43
CA GLN A 1033 53.55 -9.57 17.70
C GLN A 1033 54.34 -10.34 18.74
N PRO A 1034 55.11 -9.67 19.62
CA PRO A 1034 55.52 -10.32 20.84
C PRO A 1034 54.23 -10.81 21.48
N ILE A 1035 54.13 -12.12 21.69
CA ILE A 1035 53.06 -12.68 22.52
C ILE A 1035 53.05 -11.83 23.79
N ALA A 1036 51.89 -11.61 24.42
CA ALA A 1036 51.79 -10.93 25.71
C ALA A 1036 52.62 -11.59 26.85
N ALA A 1037 53.57 -12.48 26.54
CA ALA A 1037 54.71 -12.80 27.33
C ALA A 1037 55.51 -11.52 27.63
N VAL A 1038 55.14 -10.87 28.72
CA VAL A 1038 56.16 -10.25 29.57
C VAL A 1038 57.24 -11.32 29.74
N LEU A 1039 58.49 -11.08 29.33
CA LEU A 1039 59.54 -12.09 29.49
C LEU A 1039 59.53 -12.59 30.95
N GLY A 1040 59.38 -13.90 31.15
CA GLY A 1040 59.15 -14.54 32.44
C GLY A 1040 57.69 -14.83 32.81
N ASP A 1041 56.70 -14.40 32.04
CA ASP A 1041 55.29 -14.76 32.19
C ASP A 1041 55.02 -16.05 31.40
N THR A 1042 55.37 -17.15 32.04
CA THR A 1042 55.34 -18.50 31.45
C THR A 1042 53.95 -19.14 31.49
N ASP A 1043 53.01 -18.60 32.28
CA ASP A 1043 51.60 -19.02 32.27
C ASP A 1043 50.70 -18.17 31.35
N GLY A 1044 51.19 -17.02 30.88
CA GLY A 1044 50.55 -16.17 29.89
C GLY A 1044 49.41 -15.31 30.43
N ASN A 1045 49.40 -15.03 31.75
CA ASN A 1045 48.36 -14.22 32.40
C ASN A 1045 48.63 -12.70 32.33
N GLY A 1046 49.78 -12.29 31.78
CA GLY A 1046 50.24 -10.92 31.64
C GLY A 1046 51.10 -10.38 32.80
N VAL A 1047 51.45 -11.21 33.79
CA VAL A 1047 52.17 -10.79 35.01
C VAL A 1047 53.17 -11.85 35.46
N VAL A 1048 54.46 -11.49 35.53
CA VAL A 1048 55.52 -12.35 36.09
C VAL A 1048 55.35 -12.48 37.61
N ASN A 1049 54.92 -13.64 38.08
CA ASN A 1049 54.64 -13.90 39.49
C ASN A 1049 55.00 -15.35 39.90
N ALA A 1050 54.66 -15.72 41.14
CA ALA A 1050 55.02 -17.04 41.69
C ALA A 1050 54.45 -18.23 40.89
N ALA A 1051 53.37 -18.04 40.13
CA ALA A 1051 52.77 -19.04 39.25
C ALA A 1051 53.67 -19.40 38.06
N ASP A 1052 54.61 -18.53 37.69
CA ASP A 1052 55.52 -18.72 36.56
C ASP A 1052 56.73 -19.60 36.90
N VAL A 1053 57.15 -19.59 38.16
CA VAL A 1053 58.36 -20.31 38.60
C VAL A 1053 58.35 -21.80 38.25
N PRO A 1054 57.26 -22.56 38.46
CA PRO A 1054 57.20 -23.98 38.12
C PRO A 1054 57.27 -24.25 36.61
N LEU A 1055 56.67 -23.38 35.80
CA LEU A 1055 56.64 -23.52 34.34
C LEU A 1055 57.99 -23.12 33.73
N PHE A 1056 58.58 -22.02 34.19
CA PHE A 1056 59.95 -21.63 33.85
C PHE A 1056 60.96 -22.73 34.17
N ALA A 1057 60.88 -23.31 35.38
CA ALA A 1057 61.72 -24.44 35.76
C ALA A 1057 61.47 -25.68 34.87
N ALA A 1058 60.22 -25.95 34.50
CA ALA A 1058 59.88 -27.06 33.61
C ALA A 1058 60.45 -26.90 32.20
N VAL A 1059 60.54 -25.66 31.68
CA VAL A 1059 61.21 -25.33 30.40
C VAL A 1059 62.72 -25.56 30.51
N LEU A 1060 63.37 -25.06 31.58
CA LEU A 1060 64.82 -25.26 31.79
C LEU A 1060 65.21 -26.74 31.95
N LEU A 1061 64.30 -27.55 32.50
CA LEU A 1061 64.48 -29.01 32.65
C LEU A 1061 64.10 -29.80 31.39
N GLY A 1062 63.65 -29.13 30.32
CA GLY A 1062 63.22 -29.77 29.07
C GLY A 1062 61.93 -30.60 29.19
N THR A 1063 61.18 -30.42 30.29
CA THR A 1063 59.94 -31.17 30.57
C THR A 1063 58.68 -30.48 30.05
N LEU A 1064 58.80 -29.22 29.61
CA LEU A 1064 57.75 -28.43 28.96
C LEU A 1064 58.29 -27.79 27.68
N THR A 1065 57.65 -28.02 26.54
CA THR A 1065 58.12 -27.58 25.20
C THR A 1065 57.08 -26.79 24.42
N THR A 1066 56.05 -26.25 25.07
CA THR A 1066 55.01 -25.46 24.41
C THR A 1066 55.55 -24.08 24.03
N GLN A 1067 55.28 -23.64 22.79
CA GLN A 1067 55.83 -22.41 22.19
C GLN A 1067 55.62 -21.11 23.01
N PRO A 1068 54.51 -20.88 23.74
CA PRO A 1068 54.34 -19.67 24.55
C PRO A 1068 55.30 -19.63 25.76
N ALA A 1069 55.42 -20.75 26.49
CA ALA A 1069 56.26 -20.84 27.67
C ALA A 1069 57.75 -20.86 27.32
N LEU A 1070 58.11 -21.46 26.19
CA LEU A 1070 59.50 -21.53 25.73
C LEU A 1070 60.04 -20.14 25.34
N ALA A 1071 59.23 -19.34 24.63
CA ALA A 1071 59.57 -17.97 24.26
C ALA A 1071 59.59 -17.03 25.48
N ALA A 1072 58.63 -17.17 26.40
CA ALA A 1072 58.62 -16.38 27.64
C ALA A 1072 59.82 -16.71 28.57
N SER A 1073 60.38 -17.92 28.48
CA SER A 1073 61.50 -18.36 29.32
C SER A 1073 62.88 -17.93 28.84
N ASP A 1074 63.01 -17.37 27.64
CA ASP A 1074 64.26 -16.74 27.15
C ASP A 1074 64.38 -15.30 27.68
N CYS A 1075 64.48 -15.18 29.01
CA CYS A 1075 64.47 -13.91 29.71
C CYS A 1075 65.72 -13.04 29.43
N ASN A 1076 66.80 -13.63 28.93
CA ASN A 1076 68.01 -12.90 28.56
C ASN A 1076 68.10 -12.59 27.06
N CYS A 1077 67.14 -13.06 26.27
CA CYS A 1077 67.05 -12.86 24.83
C CYS A 1077 68.26 -13.42 24.05
N ASP A 1078 68.90 -14.50 24.51
CA ASP A 1078 70.03 -15.12 23.83
C ASP A 1078 69.63 -16.21 22.81
N GLY A 1079 68.32 -16.41 22.64
CA GLY A 1079 67.71 -17.35 21.70
C GLY A 1079 67.59 -18.76 22.26
N VAL A 1080 67.96 -18.99 23.53
CA VAL A 1080 67.95 -20.31 24.15
C VAL A 1080 67.49 -20.20 25.60
N ALA A 1081 66.28 -20.66 25.91
CA ALA A 1081 65.83 -20.80 27.31
C ALA A 1081 66.70 -21.81 28.08
N ASN A 1082 67.66 -21.32 28.86
CA ASN A 1082 68.67 -22.09 29.57
C ASN A 1082 69.00 -21.48 30.96
N GLY A 1083 70.00 -22.03 31.66
CA GLY A 1083 70.36 -21.56 33.01
C GLY A 1083 70.77 -20.09 33.08
N ARG A 1084 71.11 -19.44 31.96
CA ARG A 1084 71.44 -18.02 31.86
C ARG A 1084 70.21 -17.11 31.93
N ASP A 1085 69.01 -17.66 31.76
CA ASP A 1085 67.75 -16.93 31.87
C ASP A 1085 67.28 -16.78 33.31
N MET A 1086 67.79 -17.61 34.23
CA MET A 1086 67.36 -17.61 35.62
C MET A 1086 67.56 -16.26 36.30
N GLN A 1087 68.71 -15.61 36.09
CA GLN A 1087 68.98 -14.31 36.70
C GLN A 1087 68.03 -13.22 36.17
N PRO A 1088 67.89 -13.03 34.85
CA PRO A 1088 66.92 -12.07 34.30
C PRO A 1088 65.45 -12.43 34.58
N PHE A 1089 65.10 -13.70 34.73
CA PHE A 1089 63.77 -14.15 35.18
C PHE A 1089 63.51 -13.71 36.62
N VAL A 1090 64.44 -13.97 37.55
CA VAL A 1090 64.34 -13.56 38.95
C VAL A 1090 64.26 -12.04 39.10
N VAL A 1091 64.99 -11.28 38.28
CA VAL A 1091 64.91 -9.82 38.28
C VAL A 1091 63.50 -9.33 37.93
N ARG A 1092 62.82 -10.00 36.98
CA ARG A 1092 61.45 -9.65 36.56
C ARG A 1092 60.40 -10.13 37.56
N LEU A 1093 60.60 -11.30 38.17
CA LEU A 1093 59.75 -11.84 39.24
C LEU A 1093 59.74 -10.94 40.49
N LEU A 1094 60.83 -10.19 40.73
CA LEU A 1094 61.00 -9.32 41.88
C LEU A 1094 60.74 -7.83 41.56
N ALA A 1095 60.41 -7.49 40.31
CA ALA A 1095 60.04 -6.14 39.93
C ALA A 1095 58.62 -5.82 40.47
N PRO A 1096 58.40 -4.65 41.08
CA PRO A 1096 57.13 -4.30 41.73
C PRO A 1096 55.97 -4.00 40.77
#